data_AF-A0A2W6CYE8-F1
#
_entry.id   AF-A0A2W6CYE8-F1
#
_cell.length_a   1.000
_cell.length_b   1.000
_cell.length_c   1.000
_cell.angle_alpha   90.00
_cell.angle_beta   90.00
_cell.angle_gamma   90.00
#
_symmetry.space_group_name_H-M   'P 1'
#
loop_
_entity.id
_entity.type
_entity.pdbx_description
1 polymer ?
#
loop_
_entity_poly.entity_id
_entity_poly.type
_entity_poly.pdbx_seq_one_letter_code
_entity_poly.pdbx_strand_id
1 'polypeptide(L)'
;DPDLTHILYPARLVSQKNPLLMVEVVDALRASHDAFYVYVVGEGDLEPDVRQAIAQRGLEQRIGLYPMARRLHEWYAACDVLLMTSEFEGVPMVLYDAMAMGLAAVVPALPGILELTAPGTAFVVDPRDDIQGYVDALARLVADRGARAKVGASAREHVRSRFPVAGMADAHGELYSELIGPPHEIANGRAPPTAPPVRFRTRPSRGTPPVSVVIPCFNQGPWLLECIQSLHAQTYPNIEIIVVDDASTDPDTLSALEHLEHSGDSMVLRQERNMGPSAARNHGIRVSTGRYVLLVDSDNLLLPAAVATLVAHLQAAGERVGFIYQNLQFFGNREDYFEAPDHNVHTLLRLNYCDTSALIDREVFNAGLWFPEDVVEGHEDWDFFLSLSERHILGEPARTKTLLARKHGFTRSDRIDHTVGRSQSEYARRHPVLFAGAGGELKARWSPALSLVALAPLQAESIAAMYLATRIREQTSQDFEVLVRAHGELPSSAPAGIRGLPVRPDASAAEALQEALRRARGRWIIVTRGSASALLANRALVEKLLRLFIEGRELRAVVFADAGGHDLRPLGDDEVADLDAHALAWAVPGYVELLHDLNLPPGEELKTIAREFTLAAEHIEWRELAMPPAAPDRARGRPLRLGLEQPSDPHSRLERELRLAAAPALQTAPVPPRLRHGGPWQPVLTLPLCRHHQHGSDARLLTTSPEPVAGYYLERVLGLLRTQSLVGTVRLARDTDGRVEKRPRGDPVDAVEWGRTLGYAEEVAFNGLEGLVRARHAATGQSVLVCGADDPLWQTLGEPIEVLGYIERTPINPPERARGANRPGLLGLVRSTDSAARRHRYAVGAGAAGPGVWELGAVLDEPVESATALYLDGDRVALDILSPPRRSAAPVRTAKWALAPLGWRRFGQPAARSRAVARRLASAPSLLLRPPPAPVSSDEPVGWVLATGGLGRVPLYAAVHPVTGDQLLTRYRVEATETGYGEPTLLGYLIERAPQTGSLHRPHLTIPWASRFGSAIRWDLVAEGHT
;
A
#
# COMPACT_ATOMS: atom_id res chain seq x y z
N ASP A 1 1.44 51.98 -27.45
CA ASP A 1 2.27 53.18 -27.58
C ASP A 1 3.71 52.71 -27.77
N PRO A 2 4.35 52.97 -28.91
CA PRO A 2 5.73 52.54 -29.17
C PRO A 2 6.78 53.25 -28.29
N ASP A 3 6.41 54.36 -27.65
CA ASP A 3 7.31 55.13 -26.78
C ASP A 3 7.30 54.63 -25.33
N LEU A 4 6.40 53.70 -24.98
CA LEU A 4 6.36 53.04 -23.67
C LEU A 4 7.15 51.72 -23.69
N THR A 5 7.81 51.41 -22.58
CA THR A 5 8.31 50.06 -22.29
C THR A 5 7.18 49.20 -21.75
N HIS A 6 6.89 48.09 -22.42
CA HIS A 6 5.80 47.18 -22.08
C HIS A 6 6.31 46.07 -21.16
N ILE A 7 5.85 46.05 -19.92
CA ILE A 7 6.26 45.07 -18.89
C ILE A 7 5.15 44.03 -18.75
N LEU A 8 5.48 42.75 -18.89
CA LEU A 8 4.57 41.64 -18.74
C LEU A 8 4.71 41.01 -17.34
N TYR A 9 3.57 40.83 -16.68
CA TYR A 9 3.44 40.08 -15.43
C TYR A 9 2.45 38.92 -15.63
N PRO A 10 2.92 37.74 -16.09
CA PRO A 10 2.05 36.60 -16.39
C PRO A 10 2.00 35.65 -15.20
N ALA A 11 0.92 35.68 -14.43
CA ALA A 11 0.82 34.90 -13.20
C ALA A 11 -0.63 34.63 -12.78
N ARG A 12 -0.84 33.52 -12.06
CA ARG A 12 -2.05 33.36 -11.22
C ARG A 12 -1.96 34.36 -10.07
N LEU A 13 -3.02 35.12 -9.83
CA LEU A 13 -3.04 36.15 -8.78
C LEU A 13 -3.30 35.51 -7.41
N VAL A 14 -2.30 34.82 -6.88
CA VAL A 14 -2.33 34.10 -5.60
C VAL A 14 -1.12 34.48 -4.74
N SER A 15 -1.17 34.19 -3.45
CA SER A 15 -0.11 34.56 -2.48
C SER A 15 1.28 34.14 -2.94
N GLN A 16 1.43 32.90 -3.44
CA GLN A 16 2.69 32.37 -3.99
C GLN A 16 3.35 33.31 -5.03
N LYS A 17 2.55 33.96 -5.87
CA LYS A 17 3.09 34.85 -6.92
C LYS A 17 3.35 36.26 -6.41
N ASN A 18 2.85 36.60 -5.23
CA ASN A 18 2.92 37.90 -4.57
C ASN A 18 2.71 39.09 -5.53
N PRO A 19 1.49 39.22 -6.11
CA PRO A 19 1.17 40.33 -7.00
C PRO A 19 1.04 41.68 -6.27
N LEU A 20 0.94 41.70 -4.94
CA LEU A 20 0.91 42.96 -4.17
C LEU A 20 2.29 43.62 -4.14
N LEU A 21 3.36 42.85 -4.00
CA LEU A 21 4.73 43.36 -4.14
C LEU A 21 4.97 43.96 -5.54
N MET A 22 4.42 43.37 -6.60
CA MET A 22 4.46 43.97 -7.94
C MET A 22 3.82 45.36 -7.96
N VAL A 23 2.67 45.55 -7.30
CA VAL A 23 2.01 46.86 -7.23
C VAL A 23 2.89 47.88 -6.48
N GLU A 24 3.57 47.47 -5.41
CA GLU A 24 4.49 48.34 -4.64
C GLU A 24 5.73 48.73 -5.45
N VAL A 25 6.33 47.78 -6.17
CA VAL A 25 7.45 48.02 -7.08
C VAL A 25 7.06 49.02 -8.17
N VAL A 26 5.87 48.86 -8.76
CA VAL A 26 5.38 49.77 -9.80
C VAL A 26 5.08 51.16 -9.24
N ASP A 27 4.55 51.25 -8.01
CA ASP A 27 4.34 52.52 -7.30
C ASP A 27 5.66 53.27 -7.08
N ALA A 28 6.70 52.56 -6.68
CA ALA A 28 8.03 53.15 -6.49
C ALA A 28 8.68 53.54 -7.84
N LEU A 29 8.55 52.71 -8.87
CA LEU A 29 9.11 52.99 -10.19
C LEU A 29 8.51 54.25 -10.83
N ARG A 30 7.18 54.47 -10.70
CA ARG A 30 6.52 55.66 -11.28
C ARG A 30 7.03 56.99 -10.73
N ALA A 31 7.67 57.00 -9.57
CA ALA A 31 8.24 58.22 -8.99
C ALA A 31 9.45 58.73 -9.78
N SER A 32 10.12 57.87 -10.54
CA SER A 32 11.35 58.19 -11.28
C SER A 32 11.23 57.99 -12.79
N HIS A 33 10.23 57.24 -13.27
CA HIS A 33 10.06 56.91 -14.69
C HIS A 33 8.59 56.93 -15.11
N ASP A 34 8.27 57.61 -16.21
CA ASP A 34 6.89 57.73 -16.72
C ASP A 34 6.62 56.95 -18.02
N ALA A 35 7.66 56.35 -18.62
CA ALA A 35 7.60 55.72 -19.94
C ALA A 35 7.44 54.18 -19.89
N PHE A 36 6.50 53.67 -19.08
CA PHE A 36 6.20 52.24 -19.02
C PHE A 36 4.72 51.94 -18.78
N TYR A 37 4.33 50.70 -19.09
CA TYR A 37 3.01 50.13 -18.77
C TYR A 37 3.14 48.64 -18.39
N VAL A 38 2.41 48.20 -17.36
CA VAL A 38 2.44 46.82 -16.87
C VAL A 38 1.17 46.08 -17.26
N TYR A 39 1.34 44.96 -17.94
CA TYR A 39 0.28 44.04 -18.35
C TYR A 39 0.26 42.83 -17.41
N VAL A 40 -0.72 42.80 -16.51
CA VAL A 40 -0.96 41.66 -15.62
C VAL A 40 -1.89 40.70 -16.34
N VAL A 41 -1.39 39.52 -16.69
CA VAL A 41 -2.15 38.51 -17.45
C VAL A 41 -2.38 37.29 -16.58
N GLY A 42 -3.61 37.13 -16.10
CA GLY A 42 -4.02 36.00 -15.27
C GLY A 42 -5.03 36.40 -14.20
N GLU A 43 -5.68 35.38 -13.63
CA GLU A 43 -6.74 35.52 -12.62
C GLU A 43 -6.32 34.77 -11.35
N GLY A 44 -6.96 35.07 -10.23
CA GLY A 44 -6.73 34.36 -8.97
C GLY A 44 -7.43 35.01 -7.78
N ASP A 45 -7.33 34.34 -6.63
CA ASP A 45 -8.07 34.72 -5.42
C ASP A 45 -7.68 36.10 -4.87
N LEU A 46 -6.47 36.59 -5.15
CA LEU A 46 -5.99 37.93 -4.76
C LEU A 46 -6.33 39.02 -5.78
N GLU A 47 -7.03 38.72 -6.88
CA GLU A 47 -7.41 39.76 -7.85
C GLU A 47 -8.16 40.95 -7.23
N PRO A 48 -9.12 40.77 -6.30
CA PRO A 48 -9.79 41.90 -5.64
C PRO A 48 -8.82 42.79 -4.86
N ASP A 49 -7.88 42.20 -4.12
CA ASP A 49 -6.89 42.93 -3.32
C ASP A 49 -5.91 43.69 -4.22
N VAL A 50 -5.50 43.08 -5.34
CA VAL A 50 -4.65 43.72 -6.36
C VAL A 50 -5.40 44.90 -6.99
N ARG A 51 -6.67 44.74 -7.38
CA ARG A 51 -7.51 45.84 -7.91
C ARG A 51 -7.61 46.99 -6.90
N GLN A 52 -7.83 46.65 -5.63
CA GLN A 52 -7.91 47.64 -4.56
C GLN A 52 -6.58 48.36 -4.35
N ALA A 53 -5.45 47.65 -4.32
CA ALA A 53 -4.12 48.23 -4.16
C ALA A 53 -3.77 49.18 -5.33
N ILE A 54 -4.09 48.78 -6.57
CA ILE A 54 -3.93 49.64 -7.76
C ILE A 54 -4.74 50.93 -7.60
N ALA A 55 -6.01 50.82 -7.20
CA ALA A 55 -6.90 51.98 -7.06
C ALA A 55 -6.48 52.92 -5.92
N GLN A 56 -6.09 52.36 -4.77
CA GLN A 56 -5.62 53.14 -3.62
C GLN A 56 -4.36 53.95 -3.94
N ARG A 57 -3.53 53.44 -4.86
CA ARG A 57 -2.28 54.08 -5.28
C ARG A 57 -2.45 54.94 -6.53
N GLY A 58 -3.60 54.93 -7.19
CA GLY A 58 -3.83 55.67 -8.43
C GLY A 58 -2.98 55.16 -9.60
N LEU A 59 -2.87 53.82 -9.73
CA LEU A 59 -2.03 53.14 -10.73
C LEU A 59 -2.82 52.61 -11.94
N GLU A 60 -4.11 52.95 -12.08
CA GLU A 60 -5.01 52.43 -13.12
C GLU A 60 -4.55 52.80 -14.54
N GLN A 61 -3.77 53.88 -14.70
CA GLN A 61 -3.18 54.29 -15.98
C GLN A 61 -1.82 53.63 -16.25
N ARG A 62 -1.29 52.84 -15.30
CA ARG A 62 0.03 52.19 -15.38
C ARG A 62 -0.05 50.67 -15.35
N ILE A 63 -1.11 50.09 -14.76
CA ILE A 63 -1.29 48.66 -14.62
C ILE A 63 -2.64 48.25 -15.23
N GLY A 64 -2.60 47.36 -16.21
CA GLY A 64 -3.78 46.74 -16.80
C GLY A 64 -3.94 45.29 -16.35
N LEU A 65 -5.12 44.93 -15.87
CA LEU A 65 -5.47 43.55 -15.50
C LEU A 65 -6.23 42.87 -16.66
N TYR A 66 -5.71 41.73 -17.11
CA TYR A 66 -6.23 40.96 -18.23
C TYR A 66 -6.51 39.51 -17.81
N PRO A 67 -7.56 38.89 -18.36
CA PRO A 67 -7.90 37.51 -18.05
C PRO A 67 -6.82 36.54 -18.54
N MET A 68 -6.89 35.29 -18.10
CA MET A 68 -5.94 34.25 -18.50
C MET A 68 -5.88 34.10 -20.04
N ALA A 69 -4.69 34.28 -20.61
CA ALA A 69 -4.48 34.16 -22.05
C ALA A 69 -4.04 32.75 -22.46
N ARG A 70 -4.76 32.13 -23.41
CA ARG A 70 -4.35 30.83 -24.01
C ARG A 70 -3.14 30.94 -24.94
N ARG A 71 -2.87 32.15 -25.46
CA ARG A 71 -1.79 32.42 -26.41
C ARG A 71 -0.75 33.35 -25.79
N LEU A 72 -0.15 32.91 -24.68
CA LEU A 72 0.80 33.73 -23.92
C LEU A 72 2.04 34.16 -24.72
N HIS A 73 2.43 33.38 -25.75
CA HIS A 73 3.47 33.76 -26.71
C HIS A 73 3.20 35.08 -27.45
N GLU A 74 1.93 35.45 -27.68
CA GLU A 74 1.62 36.75 -28.29
C GLU A 74 1.91 37.90 -27.33
N TRP A 75 1.74 37.68 -26.03
CA TRP A 75 2.10 38.65 -25.00
C TRP A 75 3.62 38.79 -24.87
N TYR A 76 4.34 37.66 -24.86
CA TYR A 76 5.81 37.71 -24.90
C TYR A 76 6.30 38.46 -26.14
N ALA A 77 5.71 38.23 -27.33
CA ALA A 77 6.11 38.94 -28.54
C ALA A 77 5.76 40.46 -28.51
N ALA A 78 4.76 40.87 -27.73
CA ALA A 78 4.28 42.25 -27.66
C ALA A 78 4.90 43.06 -26.52
N CYS A 79 5.56 42.41 -25.55
CA CYS A 79 6.16 43.05 -24.39
C CYS A 79 7.70 43.05 -24.46
N ASP A 80 8.32 43.98 -23.74
CA ASP A 80 9.77 44.18 -23.72
C ASP A 80 10.45 43.50 -22.53
N VAL A 81 9.76 43.41 -21.40
CA VAL A 81 10.32 42.96 -20.11
C VAL A 81 9.36 41.99 -19.43
N LEU A 82 9.86 40.91 -18.85
CA LEU A 82 9.15 40.05 -17.91
C LEU A 82 9.41 40.52 -16.48
N LEU A 83 8.37 40.65 -15.66
CA LEU A 83 8.48 40.88 -14.22
C LEU A 83 7.87 39.71 -13.44
N MET A 84 8.58 39.24 -12.43
CA MET A 84 8.10 38.27 -11.45
C MET A 84 8.43 38.75 -10.04
N THR A 85 7.53 38.53 -9.08
CA THR A 85 7.73 38.91 -7.66
C THR A 85 7.41 37.75 -6.70
N SER A 86 7.52 36.51 -7.20
CA SER A 86 7.05 35.31 -6.50
C SER A 86 7.75 35.03 -5.17
N GLU A 87 7.06 34.33 -4.26
CA GLU A 87 7.63 33.85 -2.98
C GLU A 87 8.31 32.50 -3.14
N PHE A 88 7.78 31.65 -4.02
CA PHE A 88 8.32 30.34 -4.31
C PHE A 88 8.04 29.93 -5.76
N GLU A 89 9.03 29.34 -6.43
CA GLU A 89 8.95 28.80 -7.79
C GLU A 89 9.69 27.48 -7.89
N GLY A 90 9.08 26.51 -8.58
CA GLY A 90 9.71 25.24 -8.97
C GLY A 90 10.61 25.43 -10.19
N VAL A 91 10.10 25.20 -11.40
CA VAL A 91 10.74 25.68 -12.64
C VAL A 91 9.75 26.61 -13.34
N PRO A 92 9.99 27.94 -13.35
CA PRO A 92 9.01 28.87 -13.89
C PRO A 92 9.02 28.84 -15.42
N MET A 93 8.04 28.12 -15.99
CA MET A 93 7.86 28.05 -17.45
C MET A 93 7.69 29.43 -18.10
N VAL A 94 7.10 30.39 -17.37
CA VAL A 94 6.95 31.76 -17.87
C VAL A 94 8.28 32.49 -18.07
N LEU A 95 9.29 32.16 -17.24
CA LEU A 95 10.65 32.67 -17.40
C LEU A 95 11.34 31.96 -18.55
N TYR A 96 11.21 30.64 -18.65
CA TYR A 96 11.75 29.85 -19.77
C TYR A 96 11.26 30.39 -21.11
N ASP A 97 9.95 30.58 -21.26
CA ASP A 97 9.33 31.09 -22.49
C ASP A 97 9.81 32.51 -22.82
N ALA A 98 9.86 33.41 -21.83
CA ALA A 98 10.35 34.76 -22.02
C ALA A 98 11.81 34.79 -22.46
N MET A 99 12.68 34.01 -21.81
CA MET A 99 14.09 33.88 -22.17
C MET A 99 14.24 33.29 -23.58
N ALA A 100 13.49 32.23 -23.93
CA ALA A 100 13.49 31.63 -25.26
C ALA A 100 13.05 32.60 -26.37
N MET A 101 12.13 33.51 -26.04
CA MET A 101 11.65 34.57 -26.93
C MET A 101 12.54 35.83 -26.92
N GLY A 102 13.55 35.87 -26.05
CA GLY A 102 14.53 36.95 -25.96
C GLY A 102 14.02 38.19 -25.25
N LEU A 103 13.12 38.03 -24.27
CA LEU A 103 12.70 39.11 -23.37
C LEU A 103 13.72 39.27 -22.24
N ALA A 104 13.98 40.51 -21.85
CA ALA A 104 14.70 40.77 -20.61
C ALA A 104 13.80 40.45 -19.42
N ALA A 105 14.35 39.89 -18.34
CA ALA A 105 13.56 39.50 -17.17
C ALA A 105 14.10 40.15 -15.89
N VAL A 106 13.20 40.56 -15.00
CA VAL A 106 13.48 40.95 -13.61
C VAL A 106 12.74 39.98 -12.70
N VAL A 107 13.48 39.25 -11.88
CA VAL A 107 13.01 38.05 -11.18
C VAL A 107 13.63 37.93 -9.78
N PRO A 108 12.94 37.29 -8.81
CA PRO A 108 13.53 37.05 -7.49
C PRO A 108 14.62 35.97 -7.54
N ALA A 109 15.58 36.02 -6.61
CA ALA A 109 16.60 35.00 -6.39
C ALA A 109 16.04 33.71 -5.77
N LEU A 110 15.18 32.99 -6.50
CA LEU A 110 14.63 31.70 -6.08
C LEU A 110 15.42 30.55 -6.73
N PRO A 111 15.58 29.38 -6.08
CA PRO A 111 16.39 28.27 -6.58
C PRO A 111 16.08 27.88 -8.04
N GLY A 112 14.80 27.68 -8.36
CA GLY A 112 14.34 27.35 -9.70
C GLY A 112 14.62 28.40 -10.78
N ILE A 113 14.75 29.66 -10.37
CA ILE A 113 15.11 30.78 -11.24
C ILE A 113 16.62 30.83 -11.43
N LEU A 114 17.38 30.59 -10.36
CA LEU A 114 18.84 30.55 -10.40
C LEU A 114 19.36 29.38 -11.26
N GLU A 115 18.68 28.24 -11.25
CA GLU A 115 19.01 27.11 -12.13
C GLU A 115 18.76 27.38 -13.62
N LEU A 116 17.76 28.22 -13.93
CA LEU A 116 17.38 28.58 -15.29
C LEU A 116 18.16 29.78 -15.85
N THR A 117 18.84 30.54 -14.99
CA THR A 117 19.52 31.80 -15.34
C THR A 117 21.03 31.70 -15.19
N ALA A 118 21.74 32.63 -15.83
CA ALA A 118 23.18 32.81 -15.71
C ALA A 118 23.49 34.33 -15.66
N PRO A 119 24.70 34.74 -15.22
CA PRO A 119 25.06 36.15 -15.19
C PRO A 119 24.79 36.86 -16.53
N GLY A 120 23.95 37.89 -16.50
CA GLY A 120 23.58 38.68 -17.67
C GLY A 120 22.43 38.12 -18.53
N THR A 121 21.78 37.01 -18.14
CA THR A 121 20.57 36.50 -18.81
C THR A 121 19.29 37.05 -18.20
N ALA A 122 19.33 37.53 -16.95
CA ALA A 122 18.23 38.18 -16.26
C ALA A 122 18.79 39.13 -15.19
N PHE A 123 17.94 40.04 -14.68
CA PHE A 123 18.18 40.75 -13.44
C PHE A 123 17.56 39.96 -12.29
N VAL A 124 18.41 39.44 -11.43
CA VAL A 124 18.00 38.65 -10.26
C VAL A 124 18.05 39.54 -9.03
N VAL A 125 16.94 39.63 -8.30
CA VAL A 125 16.78 40.48 -7.11
C VAL A 125 16.91 39.64 -5.84
N ASP A 126 17.85 40.03 -4.97
CA ASP A 126 18.18 39.37 -3.71
C ASP A 126 18.46 40.44 -2.64
N PRO A 127 17.73 40.46 -1.50
CA PRO A 127 16.65 39.54 -1.11
C PRO A 127 15.40 39.72 -1.98
N ARG A 128 14.56 38.68 -2.04
CA ARG A 128 13.42 38.62 -2.99
C ARG A 128 12.37 39.73 -2.83
N ASP A 129 12.36 40.39 -1.67
CA ASP A 129 11.45 41.46 -1.24
C ASP A 129 12.12 42.84 -1.29
N ASP A 130 13.33 42.94 -1.85
CA ASP A 130 14.00 44.21 -2.11
C ASP A 130 13.30 45.01 -3.23
N ILE A 131 12.34 45.83 -2.83
CA ILE A 131 11.62 46.75 -3.73
C ILE A 131 12.60 47.63 -4.51
N GLN A 132 13.66 48.14 -3.88
CA GLN A 132 14.61 49.03 -4.54
C GLN A 132 15.41 48.29 -5.60
N GLY A 133 15.82 47.05 -5.33
CA GLY A 133 16.47 46.17 -6.31
C GLY A 133 15.62 45.93 -7.56
N TYR A 134 14.31 45.69 -7.40
CA TYR A 134 13.39 45.61 -8.55
C TYR A 134 13.29 46.94 -9.30
N VAL A 135 13.17 48.06 -8.56
CA VAL A 135 13.07 49.40 -9.16
C VAL A 135 14.32 49.74 -9.95
N ASP A 136 15.52 49.48 -9.42
CA ASP A 136 16.79 49.75 -10.08
C ASP A 136 16.95 48.92 -11.37
N ALA A 137 16.59 47.63 -11.30
CA ALA A 137 16.61 46.74 -12.46
C ALA A 137 15.61 47.20 -13.53
N LEU A 138 14.36 47.48 -13.14
CA LEU A 138 13.33 47.95 -14.07
C LEU A 138 13.64 49.33 -14.63
N ALA A 139 14.14 50.27 -13.83
CA ALA A 139 14.55 51.61 -14.26
C ALA A 139 15.63 51.52 -15.35
N ARG A 140 16.65 50.69 -15.14
CA ARG A 140 17.68 50.45 -16.15
C ARG A 140 17.09 49.86 -17.43
N LEU A 141 16.20 48.88 -17.30
CA LEU A 141 15.55 48.28 -18.45
C LEU A 141 14.60 49.25 -19.14
N VAL A 142 13.89 50.14 -18.46
CA VAL A 142 12.99 51.14 -19.06
C VAL A 142 13.79 52.20 -19.83
N ALA A 143 14.90 52.69 -19.25
CA ALA A 143 15.72 53.75 -19.83
C ALA A 143 16.60 53.29 -21.01
N ASP A 144 17.08 52.04 -21.01
CA ASP A 144 18.06 51.56 -21.99
C ASP A 144 17.55 50.37 -22.83
N ARG A 145 17.12 50.68 -24.06
CA ARG A 145 16.70 49.68 -25.05
C ARG A 145 17.84 48.74 -25.46
N GLY A 146 19.08 49.22 -25.46
CA GLY A 146 20.26 48.41 -25.75
C GLY A 146 20.52 47.38 -24.66
N ALA A 147 20.35 47.77 -23.38
CA ALA A 147 20.41 46.85 -22.26
C ALA A 147 19.32 45.76 -22.34
N ARG A 148 18.07 46.14 -22.66
CA ARG A 148 16.98 45.16 -22.90
C ARG A 148 17.35 44.14 -23.96
N ALA A 149 17.79 44.62 -25.13
CA ALA A 149 18.16 43.76 -26.25
C ALA A 149 19.34 42.84 -25.92
N LYS A 150 20.34 43.33 -25.19
CA LYS A 150 21.52 42.55 -24.79
C LYS A 150 21.15 41.42 -23.83
N VAL A 151 20.38 41.72 -22.79
CA VAL A 151 19.94 40.72 -21.80
C VAL A 151 19.04 39.68 -22.46
N GLY A 152 18.06 40.12 -23.26
CA GLY A 152 17.18 39.22 -24.00
C GLY A 152 17.92 38.31 -24.97
N ALA A 153 18.90 38.82 -25.73
CA ALA A 153 19.72 38.00 -26.62
C ALA A 153 20.56 36.96 -25.86
N SER A 154 21.15 37.35 -24.73
CA SER A 154 21.91 36.45 -23.85
C SER A 154 21.01 35.34 -23.28
N ALA A 155 19.82 35.70 -22.81
CA ALA A 155 18.82 34.77 -22.30
C ALA A 155 18.41 33.73 -23.35
N ARG A 156 18.16 34.18 -24.57
CA ARG A 156 17.77 33.30 -25.67
C ARG A 156 18.87 32.32 -26.06
N GLU A 157 20.11 32.79 -26.12
CA GLU A 157 21.25 31.92 -26.41
C GLU A 157 21.47 30.90 -25.29
N HIS A 158 21.30 31.31 -24.03
CA HIS A 158 21.38 30.40 -22.88
C HIS A 158 20.34 29.27 -22.96
N VAL A 159 19.07 29.60 -23.25
CA VAL A 159 18.02 28.58 -23.42
C VAL A 159 18.32 27.67 -24.61
N ARG A 160 18.73 28.22 -25.75
CA ARG A 160 19.05 27.41 -26.95
C ARG A 160 20.21 26.45 -26.73
N SER A 161 21.23 26.86 -25.97
CA SER A 161 22.43 26.07 -25.74
C SER A 161 22.27 25.06 -24.60
N ARG A 162 21.61 25.43 -23.50
CA ARG A 162 21.55 24.62 -22.28
C ARG A 162 20.24 23.87 -22.12
N PHE A 163 19.13 24.42 -22.61
CA PHE A 163 17.78 23.87 -22.41
C PHE A 163 16.99 23.69 -23.72
N PRO A 164 17.57 23.12 -24.81
CA PRO A 164 16.83 22.86 -26.02
C PRO A 164 15.77 21.78 -25.79
N VAL A 165 14.55 22.00 -26.27
CA VAL A 165 13.43 21.04 -26.14
C VAL A 165 13.79 19.66 -26.68
N ALA A 166 14.50 19.59 -27.81
CA ALA A 166 14.96 18.32 -28.38
C ALA A 166 15.93 17.59 -27.44
N GLY A 167 16.94 18.28 -26.90
CA GLY A 167 17.90 17.67 -25.99
C GLY A 167 17.26 17.23 -24.67
N MET A 168 16.28 17.97 -24.16
CA MET A 168 15.51 17.54 -22.98
C MET A 168 14.65 16.30 -23.28
N ALA A 169 14.03 16.23 -24.47
CA ALA A 169 13.26 15.07 -24.90
C ALA A 169 14.17 13.84 -25.12
N ASP A 170 15.35 14.02 -25.69
CA ASP A 170 16.35 12.96 -25.87
C ASP A 170 16.81 12.41 -24.52
N ALA A 171 17.12 13.27 -23.55
CA ALA A 171 17.49 12.85 -22.20
C ALA A 171 16.38 12.05 -21.49
N HIS A 172 15.12 12.46 -21.65
CA HIS A 172 13.98 11.67 -21.14
C HIS A 172 13.81 10.35 -21.89
N GLY A 173 14.04 10.35 -23.21
CA GLY A 173 13.99 9.15 -24.04
C GLY A 173 15.08 8.14 -23.68
N GLU A 174 16.29 8.59 -23.37
CA GLU A 174 17.38 7.78 -22.84
C GLU A 174 16.99 7.15 -21.50
N LEU A 175 16.43 7.94 -20.58
CA LEU A 175 15.93 7.45 -19.30
C LEU A 175 14.80 6.42 -19.47
N TYR A 176 13.85 6.67 -20.37
CA TYR A 176 12.79 5.69 -20.64
C TYR A 176 13.35 4.43 -21.29
N SER A 177 14.35 4.55 -22.15
CA SER A 177 15.02 3.40 -22.75
C SER A 177 15.78 2.58 -21.70
N GLU A 178 16.41 3.23 -20.73
CA GLU A 178 17.01 2.59 -19.55
C GLU A 178 15.96 1.84 -18.72
N LEU A 179 14.82 2.48 -18.45
CA LEU A 179 13.74 1.91 -17.63
C LEU A 179 12.95 0.77 -18.31
N ILE A 180 12.83 0.82 -19.64
CA ILE A 180 12.09 -0.17 -20.45
C ILE A 180 13.00 -1.30 -20.95
N GLY A 181 14.31 -1.09 -20.95
CA GLY A 181 15.30 -2.12 -21.29
C GLY A 181 15.08 -3.39 -20.47
N PRO A 182 15.50 -4.57 -20.98
CA PRO A 182 15.48 -5.78 -20.17
C PRO A 182 16.17 -5.47 -18.84
N PRO A 183 15.64 -5.95 -17.68
CA PRO A 183 16.28 -5.72 -16.41
C PRO A 183 17.74 -6.11 -16.58
N HIS A 184 18.65 -5.15 -16.35
CA HIS A 184 20.07 -5.45 -16.38
C HIS A 184 20.26 -6.68 -15.51
N GLU A 185 20.69 -7.78 -16.13
CA GLU A 185 21.10 -8.96 -15.39
C GLU A 185 22.14 -8.47 -14.40
N ILE A 186 21.74 -8.37 -13.12
CA ILE A 186 22.71 -8.29 -12.03
C ILE A 186 23.47 -9.59 -12.19
N ALA A 187 24.68 -9.47 -12.75
CA ALA A 187 25.53 -10.60 -13.02
C ALA A 187 25.51 -11.48 -11.77
N ASN A 188 25.13 -12.75 -11.95
CA ASN A 188 25.18 -13.81 -10.94
C ASN A 188 26.65 -14.12 -10.58
N GLY A 189 27.40 -13.09 -10.18
CA GLY A 189 28.67 -13.23 -9.51
C GLY A 189 28.39 -13.71 -8.11
N ARG A 190 29.02 -14.82 -7.73
CA ARG A 190 29.06 -15.30 -6.35
C ARG A 190 29.46 -14.13 -5.46
N ALA A 191 28.60 -13.73 -4.53
CA ALA A 191 28.88 -12.61 -3.63
C ALA A 191 30.24 -12.83 -2.96
N PRO A 192 31.09 -11.79 -2.85
CA PRO A 192 32.33 -11.90 -2.09
C PRO A 192 32.01 -12.34 -0.65
N PRO A 193 32.91 -13.11 0.01
CA PRO A 193 32.67 -13.59 1.36
C PRO A 193 32.36 -12.41 2.30
N THR A 194 31.25 -12.52 3.04
CA THR A 194 30.82 -11.51 4.01
C THR A 194 31.88 -11.31 5.08
N ALA A 195 32.29 -10.06 5.31
CA ALA A 195 33.17 -9.71 6.43
C ALA A 195 32.51 -10.14 7.77
N PRO A 196 33.30 -10.51 8.79
CA PRO A 196 32.75 -10.99 10.05
C PRO A 196 31.87 -9.94 10.73
N PRO A 197 30.80 -10.39 11.41
CA PRO A 197 29.86 -9.50 12.04
C PRO A 197 30.48 -8.76 13.23
N VAL A 198 30.17 -7.48 13.39
CA VAL A 198 30.63 -6.68 14.53
C VAL A 198 29.66 -6.86 15.72
N ARG A 199 30.19 -6.93 16.94
CA ARG A 199 29.44 -7.08 18.19
C ARG A 199 29.95 -6.12 19.25
N PHE A 200 29.05 -5.43 19.93
CA PHE A 200 29.36 -4.38 20.91
C PHE A 200 29.38 -4.91 22.34
N ARG A 201 30.21 -5.94 22.60
CA ARG A 201 30.28 -6.64 23.90
C ARG A 201 30.94 -5.83 25.02
N THR A 202 31.78 -4.87 24.65
CA THR A 202 32.53 -4.02 25.59
C THR A 202 31.77 -2.74 25.95
N ARG A 203 30.50 -2.61 25.56
CA ARG A 203 29.68 -1.44 25.84
C ARG A 203 29.48 -1.24 27.35
N PRO A 204 29.73 -0.04 27.89
CA PRO A 204 29.38 0.26 29.28
C PRO A 204 27.87 0.19 29.49
N SER A 205 27.39 -0.66 30.39
CA SER A 205 25.96 -0.82 30.67
C SER A 205 25.37 0.22 31.64
N ARG A 206 26.22 1.02 32.29
CA ARG A 206 25.86 2.09 33.24
C ARG A 206 26.89 3.22 33.23
N GLY A 207 26.56 4.32 33.92
CA GLY A 207 27.44 5.49 34.09
C GLY A 207 27.29 6.50 32.97
N THR A 208 28.14 7.53 32.98
CA THR A 208 28.15 8.62 32.01
C THR A 208 29.39 8.56 31.11
N PRO A 209 29.51 7.59 30.19
CA PRO A 209 30.62 7.53 29.25
C PRO A 209 30.74 8.83 28.42
N PRO A 210 31.95 9.29 28.08
CA PRO A 210 32.12 10.53 27.32
C PRO A 210 31.48 10.42 25.92
N VAL A 211 30.84 11.49 25.47
CA VAL A 211 30.22 11.61 24.16
C VAL A 211 30.93 12.71 23.39
N SER A 212 31.49 12.38 22.23
CA SER A 212 32.03 13.39 21.30
C SER A 212 30.94 13.81 20.34
N VAL A 213 30.58 15.09 20.36
CA VAL A 213 29.66 15.70 19.41
C VAL A 213 30.48 16.31 18.28
N VAL A 214 30.33 15.79 17.06
CA VAL A 214 31.05 16.25 15.87
C VAL A 214 30.10 17.02 14.96
N ILE A 215 30.47 18.26 14.66
CA ILE A 215 29.65 19.24 13.95
C ILE A 215 30.37 19.66 12.67
N PRO A 216 30.00 19.13 11.49
CA PRO A 216 30.51 19.68 10.23
C PRO A 216 29.89 21.06 10.00
N CYS A 217 30.71 22.03 9.60
CA CYS A 217 30.29 23.40 9.35
C CYS A 217 30.88 23.91 8.03
N PHE A 218 30.03 24.39 7.13
CA PHE A 218 30.44 25.09 5.91
C PHE A 218 29.44 26.21 5.61
N ASN A 219 29.88 27.45 5.77
CA ASN A 219 29.07 28.64 5.59
C ASN A 219 27.72 28.63 6.37
N GLN A 220 27.76 28.29 7.66
CA GLN A 220 26.58 28.18 8.54
C GLN A 220 26.62 29.08 9.79
N GLY A 221 27.34 30.19 9.72
CA GLY A 221 27.51 31.17 10.79
C GLY A 221 26.23 31.61 11.49
N PRO A 222 25.12 31.89 10.77
CA PRO A 222 23.86 32.29 11.40
C PRO A 222 23.33 31.29 12.44
N TRP A 223 23.63 30.00 12.30
CA TRP A 223 23.03 28.93 13.11
C TRP A 223 24.02 28.24 14.05
N LEU A 224 25.31 28.28 13.75
CA LEU A 224 26.35 27.55 14.48
C LEU A 224 26.31 27.83 15.99
N LEU A 225 26.20 29.10 16.40
CA LEU A 225 26.19 29.45 17.83
C LEU A 225 24.94 28.94 18.56
N GLU A 226 23.79 28.89 17.88
CA GLU A 226 22.55 28.34 18.44
C GLU A 226 22.67 26.82 18.63
N CYS A 227 23.26 26.12 17.66
CA CYS A 227 23.60 24.70 17.78
C CYS A 227 24.48 24.45 19.01
N ILE A 228 25.58 25.21 19.16
CA ILE A 228 26.50 25.09 20.30
C ILE A 228 25.80 25.37 21.64
N GLN A 229 24.94 26.41 21.71
CA GLN A 229 24.14 26.69 22.90
C GLN A 229 23.22 25.52 23.28
N SER A 230 22.63 24.83 22.30
CA SER A 230 21.80 23.64 22.56
C SER A 230 22.60 22.47 23.16
N LEU A 231 23.90 22.38 22.85
CA LEU A 231 24.82 21.40 23.42
C LEU A 231 25.23 21.75 24.85
N HIS A 232 25.48 23.03 25.13
CA HIS A 232 25.73 23.50 26.50
C HIS A 232 24.50 23.36 27.41
N ALA A 233 23.30 23.38 26.84
CA ALA A 233 22.05 23.16 27.57
C ALA A 233 21.78 21.66 27.86
N GLN A 234 22.63 20.73 27.43
CA GLN A 234 22.43 19.31 27.68
C GLN A 234 22.59 18.98 29.17
N THR A 235 21.69 18.14 29.65
CA THR A 235 21.71 17.56 31.01
C THR A 235 22.78 16.48 31.20
N TYR A 236 23.43 16.04 30.12
CA TYR A 236 24.45 15.00 30.17
C TYR A 236 25.84 15.63 30.42
N PRO A 237 26.58 15.20 31.45
CA PRO A 237 27.73 15.97 31.95
C PRO A 237 29.02 15.79 31.16
N ASN A 238 29.17 14.72 30.37
CA ASN A 238 30.45 14.33 29.76
C ASN A 238 30.39 14.47 28.23
N ILE A 239 30.35 15.72 27.76
CA ILE A 239 30.28 16.06 26.33
C ILE A 239 31.58 16.75 25.91
N GLU A 240 32.17 16.27 24.84
CA GLU A 240 33.25 16.91 24.08
C GLU A 240 32.64 17.48 22.79
N ILE A 241 32.83 18.77 22.49
CA ILE A 241 32.28 19.42 21.29
C ILE A 241 33.41 19.68 20.30
N ILE A 242 33.23 19.20 19.07
CA ILE A 242 34.20 19.31 17.98
C ILE A 242 33.51 19.91 16.76
N VAL A 243 33.91 21.11 16.37
CA VAL A 243 33.44 21.79 15.16
C VAL A 243 34.48 21.61 14.07
N VAL A 244 34.07 21.12 12.91
CA VAL A 244 34.95 20.94 11.74
C VAL A 244 34.50 21.91 10.65
N ASP A 245 35.23 23.00 10.51
CA ASP A 245 35.08 23.97 9.44
C ASP A 245 35.63 23.42 8.13
N ASP A 246 34.74 23.16 7.17
CA ASP A 246 35.04 22.61 5.85
C ASP A 246 35.39 23.72 4.84
N ALA A 247 36.29 24.61 5.26
CA ALA A 247 36.78 25.77 4.53
C ALA A 247 35.71 26.86 4.25
N SER A 248 35.01 27.31 5.29
CA SER A 248 34.04 28.40 5.18
C SER A 248 34.69 29.71 4.71
N THR A 249 33.92 30.51 3.99
CA THR A 249 34.37 31.77 3.38
C THR A 249 33.51 32.97 3.75
N ASP A 250 32.30 32.76 4.26
CA ASP A 250 31.44 33.86 4.66
C ASP A 250 31.90 34.49 6.00
N PRO A 251 31.78 35.82 6.15
CA PRO A 251 32.24 36.50 7.36
C PRO A 251 31.57 36.04 8.65
N ASP A 252 30.28 35.67 8.60
CA ASP A 252 29.50 35.30 9.78
C ASP A 252 30.00 33.98 10.37
N THR A 253 30.27 32.97 9.52
CA THR A 253 30.85 31.70 9.99
C THR A 253 32.24 31.89 10.53
N LEU A 254 33.10 32.66 9.84
CA LEU A 254 34.47 32.92 10.31
C LEU A 254 34.47 33.60 11.68
N SER A 255 33.60 34.59 11.88
CA SER A 255 33.42 35.27 13.16
C SER A 255 32.93 34.33 14.27
N ALA A 256 31.95 33.46 13.96
CA ALA A 256 31.46 32.46 14.91
C ALA A 256 32.54 31.44 15.28
N LEU A 257 33.35 30.97 14.32
CA LEU A 257 34.46 30.05 14.56
C LEU A 257 35.56 30.69 15.40
N GLU A 258 35.94 31.93 15.10
CA GLU A 258 36.87 32.70 15.93
C GLU A 258 36.35 32.83 17.36
N HIS A 259 35.07 33.14 17.55
CA HIS A 259 34.47 33.21 18.88
C HIS A 259 34.61 31.89 19.65
N LEU A 260 34.36 30.75 19.00
CA LEU A 260 34.50 29.41 19.62
C LEU A 260 35.95 29.05 19.93
N GLU A 261 36.90 29.42 19.06
CA GLU A 261 38.34 29.24 19.31
C GLU A 261 38.80 30.06 20.54
N HIS A 262 38.26 31.27 20.72
CA HIS A 262 38.59 32.12 21.86
C HIS A 262 37.92 31.68 23.17
N SER A 263 36.71 31.12 23.13
CA SER A 263 36.04 30.66 24.36
C SER A 263 36.71 29.42 24.95
N GLY A 264 37.26 28.55 24.10
CA GLY A 264 37.88 27.28 24.51
C GLY A 264 36.87 26.19 24.90
N ASP A 265 35.57 26.46 24.76
CA ASP A 265 34.49 25.54 25.11
C ASP A 265 34.24 24.47 24.04
N SER A 266 34.90 24.57 22.89
CA SER A 266 34.80 23.63 21.77
C SER A 266 36.14 23.54 21.03
N MET A 267 36.44 22.36 20.46
CA MET A 267 37.59 22.19 19.58
C MET A 267 37.20 22.55 18.15
N VAL A 268 37.86 23.54 17.55
CA VAL A 268 37.63 23.93 16.15
C VAL A 268 38.76 23.38 15.27
N LEU A 269 38.38 22.65 14.23
CA LEU A 269 39.29 22.12 13.20
C LEU A 269 38.98 22.83 11.87
N ARG A 270 39.97 23.46 11.25
CA ARG A 270 39.80 24.13 9.94
C ARG A 270 40.44 23.31 8.83
N GLN A 271 39.68 23.01 7.78
CA GLN A 271 40.17 22.34 6.59
C GLN A 271 40.70 23.34 5.56
N GLU A 272 41.72 22.95 4.79
CA GLU A 272 42.32 23.82 3.76
C GLU A 272 41.38 24.04 2.55
N ARG A 273 40.47 23.10 2.31
CA ARG A 273 39.53 23.12 1.19
C ARG A 273 38.24 22.38 1.57
N ASN A 274 37.14 22.75 0.94
CA ASN A 274 35.86 22.07 1.10
C ASN A 274 35.93 20.66 0.50
N MET A 275 35.76 19.64 1.34
CA MET A 275 35.81 18.21 1.00
C MET A 275 34.45 17.53 1.21
N GLY A 276 33.44 18.27 1.65
CA GLY A 276 32.11 17.76 1.94
C GLY A 276 31.96 17.20 3.36
N PRO A 277 30.69 16.97 3.77
CA PRO A 277 30.36 16.67 5.16
C PRO A 277 30.89 15.32 5.65
N SER A 278 31.04 14.31 4.77
CA SER A 278 31.68 13.03 5.12
C SER A 278 33.12 13.20 5.59
N ALA A 279 33.92 13.96 4.83
CA ALA A 279 35.32 14.20 5.15
C ALA A 279 35.44 15.01 6.45
N ALA A 280 34.60 16.05 6.61
CA ALA A 280 34.54 16.84 7.84
C ALA A 280 34.19 15.98 9.07
N ARG A 281 33.14 15.14 8.97
CA ARG A 281 32.75 14.19 10.03
C ARG A 281 33.87 13.21 10.36
N ASN A 282 34.46 12.58 9.35
CA ASN A 282 35.58 11.63 9.54
C ASN A 282 36.78 12.30 10.22
N HIS A 283 37.11 13.55 9.86
CA HIS A 283 38.19 14.31 10.49
C HIS A 283 37.90 14.55 11.97
N GLY A 284 36.70 15.03 12.31
CA GLY A 284 36.27 15.23 13.70
C GLY A 284 36.28 13.92 14.50
N ILE A 285 35.79 12.82 13.91
CA ILE A 285 35.78 11.49 14.55
C ILE A 285 37.21 11.02 14.86
N ARG A 286 38.18 11.21 13.96
CA ARG A 286 39.58 10.77 14.16
C ARG A 286 40.25 11.42 15.36
N VAL A 287 39.94 12.68 15.64
CA VAL A 287 40.52 13.41 16.79
C VAL A 287 39.70 13.27 18.07
N SER A 288 38.46 12.80 17.96
CA SER A 288 37.53 12.66 19.08
C SER A 288 37.92 11.56 20.07
N THR A 289 37.62 11.76 21.35
CA THR A 289 38.07 10.86 22.43
C THR A 289 36.93 10.12 23.16
N GLY A 290 35.68 10.47 22.86
CA GLY A 290 34.50 9.91 23.50
C GLY A 290 34.38 8.39 23.36
N ARG A 291 33.51 7.78 24.17
CA ARG A 291 33.09 6.39 23.96
C ARG A 291 32.00 6.30 22.90
N TYR A 292 31.15 7.32 22.83
CA TYR A 292 30.12 7.45 21.79
C TYR A 292 30.42 8.66 20.93
N VAL A 293 30.01 8.61 19.66
CA VAL A 293 30.03 9.75 18.74
C VAL A 293 28.60 10.15 18.48
N LEU A 294 28.27 11.42 18.67
CA LEU A 294 27.02 12.00 18.19
C LEU A 294 27.37 12.95 17.06
N LEU A 295 26.71 12.80 15.92
CA LEU A 295 26.83 13.74 14.81
C LEU A 295 25.69 14.75 14.93
N VAL A 296 25.96 16.03 14.67
CA VAL A 296 24.94 17.08 14.68
C VAL A 296 25.29 18.07 13.58
N ASP A 297 24.36 18.33 12.66
CA ASP A 297 24.56 19.38 11.66
C ASP A 297 24.44 20.77 12.30
N SER A 298 25.23 21.73 11.84
CA SER A 298 25.38 23.05 12.48
C SER A 298 24.13 23.92 12.52
N ASP A 299 23.07 23.56 11.80
CA ASP A 299 21.77 24.23 11.80
C ASP A 299 20.71 23.53 12.66
N ASN A 300 21.01 22.35 13.21
CA ASN A 300 20.11 21.57 14.06
C ASN A 300 20.32 21.87 15.56
N LEU A 301 19.28 21.60 16.36
CA LEU A 301 19.31 21.80 17.81
C LEU A 301 18.94 20.51 18.55
N LEU A 302 19.66 20.22 19.63
CA LEU A 302 19.29 19.12 20.53
C LEU A 302 18.40 19.61 21.67
N LEU A 303 17.39 18.80 22.00
CA LEU A 303 16.57 19.04 23.21
C LEU A 303 17.41 18.78 24.48
N PRO A 304 17.14 19.45 25.62
CA PRO A 304 18.02 19.40 26.81
C PRO A 304 18.34 18.01 27.38
N ALA A 305 17.47 17.01 27.14
CA ALA A 305 17.66 15.63 27.61
C ALA A 305 18.09 14.66 26.50
N ALA A 306 18.43 15.16 25.31
CA ALA A 306 18.67 14.34 24.12
C ALA A 306 19.84 13.38 24.31
N VAL A 307 21.02 13.90 24.67
CA VAL A 307 22.23 13.07 24.82
C VAL A 307 22.05 12.01 25.90
N ALA A 308 21.47 12.38 27.05
CA ALA A 308 21.19 11.45 28.14
C ALA A 308 20.24 10.32 27.71
N THR A 309 19.21 10.65 26.93
CA THR A 309 18.22 9.69 26.42
C THR A 309 18.86 8.72 25.42
N LEU A 310 19.61 9.23 24.44
CA LEU A 310 20.27 8.41 23.42
C LEU A 310 21.31 7.47 24.04
N VAL A 311 22.10 7.98 25.00
CA VAL A 311 23.10 7.16 25.73
C VAL A 311 22.40 6.06 26.51
N ALA A 312 21.37 6.38 27.30
CA ALA A 312 20.65 5.37 28.07
C ALA A 312 20.04 4.29 27.18
N HIS A 313 19.51 4.67 26.01
CA HIS A 313 18.98 3.74 25.02
C HIS A 313 20.09 2.83 24.48
N LEU A 314 21.20 3.38 23.99
CA LEU A 314 22.30 2.58 23.44
C LEU A 314 22.92 1.63 24.49
N GLN A 315 23.05 2.08 25.75
CA GLN A 315 23.54 1.25 26.88
C GLN A 315 22.62 0.05 27.18
N ALA A 316 21.31 0.20 26.99
CA ALA A 316 20.33 -0.87 27.20
C ALA A 316 20.15 -1.78 25.96
N ALA A 317 20.68 -1.37 24.81
CA ALA A 317 20.50 -2.09 23.56
C ALA A 317 21.37 -3.36 23.46
N GLY A 318 20.92 -4.34 22.68
CA GLY A 318 21.63 -5.62 22.52
C GLY A 318 22.97 -5.50 21.78
N GLU A 319 23.81 -6.54 21.85
CA GLU A 319 25.19 -6.57 21.30
C GLU A 319 25.30 -6.34 19.78
N ARG A 320 24.17 -6.35 19.06
CA ARG A 320 24.12 -6.10 17.61
C ARG A 320 23.77 -4.66 17.25
N VAL A 321 23.17 -3.92 18.18
CA VAL A 321 22.76 -2.53 17.96
C VAL A 321 24.00 -1.66 18.10
N GLY A 322 24.43 -0.96 17.06
CA GLY A 322 25.63 -0.11 17.08
C GLY A 322 25.34 1.39 17.12
N PHE A 323 24.09 1.79 16.88
CA PHE A 323 23.71 3.18 16.78
C PHE A 323 22.22 3.39 17.08
N ILE A 324 21.87 4.61 17.50
CA ILE A 324 20.48 5.07 17.70
C ILE A 324 20.24 6.26 16.76
N TYR A 325 19.31 6.14 15.82
CA TYR A 325 18.97 7.21 14.87
C TYR A 325 17.75 7.99 15.36
N GLN A 326 17.74 9.31 15.16
CA GLN A 326 16.77 10.19 15.81
C GLN A 326 15.46 10.34 15.02
N ASN A 327 14.37 10.55 15.74
CA ASN A 327 13.15 11.14 15.18
C ASN A 327 13.34 12.66 15.07
N LEU A 328 12.83 13.27 14.00
CA LEU A 328 13.10 14.66 13.65
C LEU A 328 11.85 15.51 13.89
N GLN A 329 11.95 16.55 14.70
CA GLN A 329 10.97 17.62 14.72
C GLN A 329 11.47 18.74 13.82
N PHE A 330 10.80 18.98 12.69
CA PHE A 330 11.16 20.09 11.83
C PHE A 330 10.69 21.42 12.42
N PHE A 331 11.48 22.48 12.20
CA PHE A 331 11.15 23.87 12.52
C PHE A 331 11.78 24.84 11.51
N GLY A 332 11.33 26.10 11.48
CA GLY A 332 11.71 27.09 10.46
C GLY A 332 10.64 27.19 9.38
N ASN A 333 10.98 26.91 8.13
CA ASN A 333 10.04 26.91 6.99
C ASN A 333 9.08 25.71 6.98
N ARG A 334 9.24 24.76 7.92
CA ARG A 334 8.46 23.52 8.04
C ARG A 334 8.30 23.19 9.53
N GLU A 335 7.13 22.73 9.97
CA GLU A 335 6.80 22.51 11.40
C GLU A 335 6.18 21.14 11.71
N ASP A 336 6.50 20.10 10.95
CA ASP A 336 5.99 18.74 11.15
C ASP A 336 7.04 17.80 11.79
N TYR A 337 6.65 16.55 12.01
CA TYR A 337 7.42 15.57 12.77
C TYR A 337 7.64 14.31 11.93
N PHE A 338 8.89 13.88 11.81
CA PHE A 338 9.31 12.63 11.20
C PHE A 338 9.62 11.60 12.28
N GLU A 339 8.83 10.53 12.31
CA GLU A 339 9.06 9.35 13.13
C GLU A 339 9.73 8.28 12.29
N ALA A 340 10.96 7.90 12.63
CA ALA A 340 11.70 6.91 11.86
C ALA A 340 11.16 5.50 12.15
N PRO A 341 10.97 4.64 11.13
CA PRO A 341 10.47 3.29 11.34
C PRO A 341 11.50 2.41 12.07
N ASP A 342 11.02 1.28 12.59
CA ASP A 342 11.89 0.22 13.11
C ASP A 342 12.92 -0.23 12.06
N HIS A 343 14.12 -0.58 12.52
CA HIS A 343 15.23 -0.88 11.63
C HIS A 343 14.94 -2.13 10.78
N ASN A 344 14.78 -1.92 9.47
CA ASN A 344 14.56 -2.94 8.46
C ASN A 344 15.57 -2.75 7.31
N VAL A 345 16.57 -3.64 7.25
CA VAL A 345 17.63 -3.56 6.24
C VAL A 345 17.09 -3.69 4.81
N HIS A 346 16.05 -4.50 4.58
CA HIS A 346 15.46 -4.65 3.24
C HIS A 346 14.75 -3.36 2.79
N THR A 347 14.09 -2.65 3.72
CA THR A 347 13.52 -1.32 3.47
C THR A 347 14.62 -0.28 3.28
N LEU A 348 15.72 -0.37 4.05
CA LEU A 348 16.87 0.52 3.91
C LEU A 348 17.52 0.42 2.52
N LEU A 349 17.40 -0.71 1.80
CA LEU A 349 17.86 -0.79 0.39
C LEU A 349 17.08 0.13 -0.56
N ARG A 350 15.94 0.68 -0.15
CA ARG A 350 15.01 1.45 -0.98
C ARG A 350 14.74 2.85 -0.44
N LEU A 351 14.86 3.05 0.86
CA LEU A 351 14.51 4.29 1.55
C LEU A 351 15.57 4.64 2.60
N ASN A 352 16.14 5.83 2.49
CA ASN A 352 16.99 6.39 3.54
C ASN A 352 16.10 6.93 4.68
N TYR A 353 16.05 6.24 5.82
CA TYR A 353 15.27 6.67 6.99
C TYR A 353 16.11 6.78 8.27
N CYS A 354 17.39 6.43 8.21
CA CYS A 354 18.32 6.61 9.33
C CYS A 354 18.96 7.99 9.19
N ASP A 355 18.62 8.90 10.10
CA ASP A 355 19.18 10.24 10.09
C ASP A 355 20.68 10.24 10.45
N THR A 356 21.42 11.19 9.87
CA THR A 356 22.87 11.32 10.10
C THR A 356 23.18 11.67 11.55
N SER A 357 22.28 12.34 12.28
CA SER A 357 22.47 12.75 13.68
C SER A 357 22.35 11.59 14.68
N ALA A 358 22.69 10.38 14.26
CA ALA A 358 22.66 9.19 15.10
C ALA A 358 23.75 9.24 16.18
N LEU A 359 23.44 8.70 17.37
CA LEU A 359 24.45 8.35 18.37
C LEU A 359 25.06 6.99 18.00
N ILE A 360 26.38 6.95 17.80
CA ILE A 360 27.10 5.79 17.27
C ILE A 360 28.14 5.29 18.30
N ASP A 361 28.23 3.97 18.48
CA ASP A 361 29.25 3.32 19.30
C ASP A 361 30.62 3.40 18.61
N ARG A 362 31.68 3.85 19.32
CA ARG A 362 33.03 4.03 18.71
C ARG A 362 33.56 2.79 18.02
N GLU A 363 33.17 1.62 18.50
CA GLU A 363 33.62 0.35 17.94
C GLU A 363 33.23 0.18 16.46
N VAL A 364 32.24 0.93 15.97
CA VAL A 364 31.93 1.03 14.54
C VAL A 364 33.15 1.54 13.76
N PHE A 365 33.73 2.66 14.20
CA PHE A 365 34.89 3.28 13.56
C PHE A 365 36.17 2.48 13.82
N ASN A 366 36.34 1.91 15.01
CA ASN A 366 37.45 0.99 15.31
C ASN A 366 37.44 -0.26 14.40
N ALA A 367 36.25 -0.69 13.97
CA ALA A 367 36.07 -1.79 13.03
C ALA A 367 36.33 -1.39 11.55
N GLY A 368 36.77 -0.16 11.31
CA GLY A 368 37.13 0.38 10.00
C GLY A 368 35.95 0.87 9.16
N LEU A 369 34.79 1.14 9.77
CA LEU A 369 33.59 1.61 9.07
C LEU A 369 33.50 3.13 9.18
N TRP A 370 33.66 3.82 8.06
CA TRP A 370 33.76 5.28 7.96
C TRP A 370 32.75 5.82 6.94
N PHE A 371 32.44 7.12 7.01
CA PHE A 371 31.60 7.76 5.99
C PHE A 371 32.34 7.80 4.64
N PRO A 372 31.65 7.58 3.52
CA PRO A 372 32.25 7.68 2.19
C PRO A 372 32.61 9.12 1.85
N GLU A 373 33.91 9.40 1.70
CA GLU A 373 34.41 10.74 1.35
C GLU A 373 34.25 11.06 -0.15
N ASP A 374 34.01 10.06 -0.99
CA ASP A 374 33.73 10.23 -2.42
C ASP A 374 32.26 10.58 -2.72
N VAL A 375 31.38 10.44 -1.73
CA VAL A 375 29.97 10.78 -1.80
C VAL A 375 29.74 12.17 -1.21
N VAL A 376 29.77 13.20 -2.07
CA VAL A 376 29.80 14.61 -1.63
C VAL A 376 28.52 15.41 -1.89
N GLU A 377 27.57 14.89 -2.66
CA GLU A 377 26.35 15.61 -3.06
C GLU A 377 25.07 15.22 -2.28
N GLY A 378 25.18 14.27 -1.34
CA GLY A 378 24.05 13.74 -0.57
C GLY A 378 24.09 12.23 -0.46
N HIS A 379 23.25 11.64 0.39
CA HIS A 379 23.17 10.19 0.66
C HIS A 379 24.47 9.55 1.17
N GLU A 380 25.41 10.32 1.71
CA GLU A 380 26.60 9.78 2.37
C GLU A 380 26.28 8.96 3.61
N ASP A 381 25.22 9.37 4.30
CA ASP A 381 24.63 8.74 5.47
C ASP A 381 23.97 7.42 5.10
N TRP A 382 23.25 7.40 3.98
CA TRP A 382 22.61 6.19 3.48
C TRP A 382 23.63 5.09 3.18
N ASP A 383 24.70 5.42 2.45
CA ASP A 383 25.83 4.53 2.15
C ASP A 383 26.53 4.03 3.43
N PHE A 384 26.72 4.92 4.41
CA PHE A 384 27.28 4.57 5.70
C PHE A 384 26.41 3.54 6.43
N PHE A 385 25.09 3.75 6.54
CA PHE A 385 24.19 2.80 7.20
C PHE A 385 24.04 1.47 6.42
N LEU A 386 24.17 1.48 5.10
CA LEU A 386 24.27 0.26 4.29
C LEU A 386 25.58 -0.50 4.60
N SER A 387 26.71 0.20 4.72
CA SER A 387 28.00 -0.39 5.14
C SER A 387 27.93 -1.01 6.54
N LEU A 388 27.19 -0.39 7.47
CA LEU A 388 26.95 -0.98 8.79
C LEU A 388 26.12 -2.28 8.69
N SER A 389 25.13 -2.29 7.81
CA SER A 389 24.28 -3.45 7.56
C SER A 389 25.06 -4.63 6.99
N GLU A 390 26.04 -4.39 6.12
CA GLU A 390 26.97 -5.42 5.60
C GLU A 390 27.79 -6.11 6.71
N ARG A 391 28.01 -5.41 7.82
CA ARG A 391 28.69 -5.95 9.02
C ARG A 391 27.73 -6.44 10.09
N HIS A 392 26.44 -6.59 9.75
CA HIS A 392 25.37 -7.07 10.62
C HIS A 392 25.15 -6.19 11.88
N ILE A 393 25.53 -4.92 11.80
CA ILE A 393 25.27 -3.90 12.80
C ILE A 393 23.85 -3.38 12.57
N LEU A 394 23.05 -3.31 13.62
CA LEU A 394 21.68 -2.80 13.59
C LEU A 394 21.61 -1.41 14.21
N GLY A 395 20.60 -0.64 13.83
CA GLY A 395 20.20 0.57 14.55
C GLY A 395 18.87 0.37 15.28
N GLU A 396 18.53 1.31 16.15
CA GLU A 396 17.17 1.47 16.70
C GLU A 396 16.73 2.95 16.59
N PRO A 397 15.45 3.22 16.33
CA PRO A 397 14.93 4.59 16.32
C PRO A 397 14.85 5.13 17.75
N ALA A 398 15.19 6.40 17.94
CA ALA A 398 15.01 7.08 19.21
C ALA A 398 13.52 7.13 19.57
N ARG A 399 13.14 6.56 20.72
CA ARG A 399 11.71 6.41 21.11
C ARG A 399 11.05 7.71 21.59
N THR A 400 11.78 8.81 21.58
CA THR A 400 11.32 10.13 22.02
C THR A 400 11.91 11.23 21.14
N LYS A 401 11.27 12.40 21.16
CA LYS A 401 11.79 13.59 20.49
C LYS A 401 13.11 13.98 21.15
N THR A 402 14.16 14.08 20.35
CA THR A 402 15.52 14.42 20.81
C THR A 402 16.20 15.47 19.93
N LEU A 403 15.77 15.63 18.68
CA LEU A 403 16.35 16.54 17.70
C LEU A 403 15.30 17.49 17.12
N LEU A 404 15.67 18.77 17.02
CA LEU A 404 14.98 19.77 16.23
C LEU A 404 15.80 19.99 14.95
N ALA A 405 15.23 19.63 13.80
CA ALA A 405 15.87 19.74 12.50
C ALA A 405 15.41 21.01 11.78
N ARG A 406 16.34 21.93 11.47
CA ARG A 406 15.95 23.21 10.87
C ARG A 406 15.71 23.06 9.37
N LYS A 407 14.63 23.67 8.89
CA LYS A 407 14.37 23.83 7.46
C LYS A 407 14.42 25.31 7.12
N HIS A 408 15.40 25.69 6.30
CA HIS A 408 15.58 27.05 5.80
C HIS A 408 15.98 26.99 4.33
N GLY A 409 15.43 27.91 3.53
CA GLY A 409 15.67 27.95 2.08
C GLY A 409 15.43 26.58 1.41
N PHE A 410 16.32 26.24 0.48
CA PHE A 410 16.39 24.93 -0.16
C PHE A 410 17.54 24.14 0.48
N THR A 411 17.22 23.17 1.32
CA THR A 411 18.22 22.39 2.05
C THR A 411 18.87 21.36 1.16
N ARG A 412 20.01 20.82 1.61
CA ARG A 412 20.69 19.72 0.92
C ARG A 412 19.79 18.48 0.78
N SER A 413 18.94 18.20 1.78
CA SER A 413 17.92 17.15 1.69
C SER A 413 16.90 17.44 0.58
N ASP A 414 16.45 18.69 0.42
CA ASP A 414 15.50 19.06 -0.63
C ASP A 414 16.17 18.93 -2.01
N ARG A 415 17.46 19.27 -2.13
CA ARG A 415 18.25 19.00 -3.34
C ARG A 415 18.27 17.51 -3.68
N ILE A 416 18.48 16.63 -2.72
CA ILE A 416 18.46 15.18 -2.94
C ILE A 416 17.08 14.70 -3.41
N ASP A 417 16.00 15.13 -2.74
CA ASP A 417 14.62 14.75 -3.09
C ASP A 417 14.23 15.22 -4.51
N HIS A 418 14.83 16.33 -4.98
CA HIS A 418 14.59 16.90 -6.30
C HIS A 418 15.61 16.47 -7.37
N THR A 419 16.75 15.89 -6.99
CA THR A 419 17.74 15.33 -7.93
C THR A 419 17.37 13.88 -8.20
N VAL A 420 16.64 13.62 -9.28
CA VAL A 420 16.44 12.26 -9.78
C VAL A 420 17.80 11.66 -10.14
N GLY A 421 18.26 10.69 -9.34
CA GLY A 421 19.22 9.67 -9.82
C GLY A 421 20.62 9.70 -9.21
N ARG A 422 20.76 9.20 -7.98
CA ARG A 422 21.64 8.02 -7.86
C ARG A 422 20.80 6.80 -8.12
N SER A 423 21.02 6.17 -9.27
CA SER A 423 20.32 4.94 -9.64
C SER A 423 20.55 3.92 -8.53
N GLN A 424 19.53 3.16 -8.12
CA GLN A 424 19.70 2.01 -7.21
C GLN A 424 20.83 1.08 -7.68
N SER A 425 21.16 1.10 -8.98
CA SER A 425 22.31 0.42 -9.55
C SER A 425 23.67 0.87 -8.97
N GLU A 426 23.84 2.13 -8.59
CA GLU A 426 25.07 2.62 -7.97
C GLU A 426 25.27 2.02 -6.58
N TYR A 427 24.26 2.11 -5.71
CA TYR A 427 24.31 1.49 -4.38
C TYR A 427 24.36 -0.03 -4.46
N ALA A 428 23.74 -0.65 -5.48
CA ALA A 428 23.92 -2.07 -5.74
C ALA A 428 25.35 -2.44 -6.14
N ARG A 429 26.08 -1.57 -6.86
CA ARG A 429 27.50 -1.74 -7.17
C ARG A 429 28.39 -1.53 -5.94
N ARG A 430 28.07 -0.57 -5.07
CA ARG A 430 28.84 -0.26 -3.85
C ARG A 430 28.64 -1.31 -2.76
N HIS A 431 27.44 -1.87 -2.65
CA HIS A 431 27.07 -2.88 -1.65
C HIS A 431 26.64 -4.21 -2.28
N PRO A 432 27.49 -4.87 -3.10
CA PRO A 432 27.10 -6.07 -3.84
C PRO A 432 26.67 -7.22 -2.93
N VAL A 433 27.14 -7.25 -1.67
CA VAL A 433 26.73 -8.24 -0.67
C VAL A 433 25.23 -8.12 -0.36
N LEU A 434 24.71 -6.89 -0.22
CA LEU A 434 23.30 -6.65 0.08
C LEU A 434 22.40 -6.90 -1.14
N PHE A 435 22.89 -6.61 -2.35
CA PHE A 435 22.06 -6.58 -3.57
C PHE A 435 22.18 -7.82 -4.48
N ALA A 436 23.34 -8.49 -4.59
CA ALA A 436 23.58 -9.52 -5.62
C ALA A 436 23.36 -10.98 -5.16
N GLY A 437 23.53 -11.30 -3.86
CA GLY A 437 23.49 -12.69 -3.38
C GLY A 437 22.73 -12.92 -2.08
N ALA A 438 22.72 -11.96 -1.15
CA ALA A 438 21.95 -12.04 0.09
C ALA A 438 20.50 -11.55 -0.05
N GLY A 439 20.11 -10.97 -1.19
CA GLY A 439 18.81 -10.33 -1.37
C GLY A 439 17.63 -11.23 -0.99
N GLY A 440 17.70 -12.53 -1.33
CA GLY A 440 16.68 -13.52 -0.95
C GLY A 440 16.60 -13.79 0.56
N GLU A 441 17.75 -13.97 1.24
CA GLU A 441 17.80 -14.21 2.69
C GLU A 441 17.48 -12.95 3.50
N LEU A 442 17.99 -11.80 3.05
CA LEU A 442 17.79 -10.50 3.67
C LEU A 442 16.33 -10.07 3.52
N LYS A 443 15.74 -10.32 2.35
CA LYS A 443 14.29 -10.24 2.15
C LYS A 443 13.55 -11.20 3.06
N ALA A 444 13.83 -12.50 3.04
CA ALA A 444 13.15 -13.47 3.89
C ALA A 444 13.18 -13.09 5.38
N ARG A 445 14.29 -12.50 5.83
CA ARG A 445 14.48 -12.08 7.22
C ARG A 445 13.68 -10.84 7.59
N TRP A 446 13.67 -9.83 6.73
CA TRP A 446 13.15 -8.49 7.06
C TRP A 446 11.82 -8.16 6.38
N SER A 447 11.54 -8.80 5.25
CA SER A 447 10.32 -8.69 4.46
C SER A 447 9.89 -10.04 3.86
N PRO A 448 9.68 -11.08 4.71
CA PRO A 448 9.21 -12.37 4.25
C PRO A 448 7.88 -12.24 3.51
N ALA A 449 7.65 -13.08 2.53
CA ALA A 449 6.33 -13.18 1.91
C ALA A 449 5.31 -13.85 2.86
N LEU A 450 5.72 -14.89 3.59
CA LEU A 450 4.86 -15.69 4.47
C LEU A 450 5.36 -15.67 5.93
N SER A 451 4.47 -15.46 6.90
CA SER A 451 4.75 -15.74 8.32
C SER A 451 4.01 -16.99 8.77
N LEU A 452 4.72 -18.00 9.25
CA LEU A 452 4.14 -19.20 9.85
C LEU A 452 4.15 -19.06 11.38
N VAL A 453 2.99 -19.20 12.01
CA VAL A 453 2.82 -19.11 13.47
C VAL A 453 2.52 -20.49 14.05
N ALA A 454 3.38 -20.95 14.95
CA ALA A 454 3.18 -22.18 15.72
C ALA A 454 2.63 -21.84 17.12
N LEU A 455 1.39 -22.23 17.40
CA LEU A 455 0.75 -21.98 18.70
C LEU A 455 1.21 -22.97 19.79
N ALA A 456 1.66 -24.18 19.40
CA ALA A 456 2.24 -25.11 20.35
C ALA A 456 3.60 -24.59 20.87
N PRO A 457 3.87 -24.72 22.18
CA PRO A 457 5.14 -24.30 22.74
C PRO A 457 6.27 -25.19 22.21
N LEU A 458 7.40 -24.57 21.89
CA LEU A 458 8.63 -25.25 21.49
C LEU A 458 9.69 -25.07 22.58
N GLN A 459 10.24 -26.17 23.08
CA GLN A 459 11.40 -26.14 23.96
C GLN A 459 12.67 -25.97 23.11
N ALA A 460 13.41 -24.90 23.36
CA ALA A 460 14.60 -24.47 22.61
C ALA A 460 15.66 -25.58 22.40
N GLU A 461 15.85 -26.45 23.39
CA GLU A 461 16.89 -27.50 23.41
C GLU A 461 16.35 -28.91 23.10
N SER A 462 15.12 -29.00 22.58
CA SER A 462 14.47 -30.30 22.30
C SER A 462 14.80 -30.87 20.92
N ILE A 463 14.67 -32.19 20.76
CA ILE A 463 14.73 -32.88 19.45
C ILE A 463 13.74 -32.25 18.45
N ALA A 464 12.57 -31.81 18.94
CA ALA A 464 11.56 -31.16 18.12
C ALA A 464 12.04 -29.84 17.51
N ALA A 465 12.81 -29.04 18.26
CA ALA A 465 13.41 -27.80 17.74
C ALA A 465 14.45 -28.09 16.66
N MET A 466 15.28 -29.12 16.85
CA MET A 466 16.26 -29.55 15.84
C MET A 466 15.60 -30.11 14.56
N TYR A 467 14.48 -30.82 14.72
CA TYR A 467 13.69 -31.34 13.59
C TYR A 467 13.03 -30.22 12.80
N LEU A 468 12.38 -29.27 13.48
CA LEU A 468 11.80 -28.07 12.87
C LEU A 468 12.86 -27.27 12.11
N ALA A 469 14.03 -27.05 12.73
CA ALA A 469 15.15 -26.37 12.10
C ALA A 469 15.62 -27.04 10.81
N THR A 470 15.58 -28.38 10.77
CA THR A 470 15.90 -29.15 9.57
C THR A 470 14.83 -28.97 8.50
N ARG A 471 13.55 -29.06 8.85
CA ARG A 471 12.44 -28.86 7.90
C ARG A 471 12.40 -27.48 7.25
N ILE A 472 12.77 -26.44 7.99
CA ILE A 472 12.92 -25.08 7.45
C ILE A 472 14.01 -25.04 6.38
N ARG A 473 15.19 -25.60 6.66
CA ARG A 473 16.31 -25.66 5.70
C ARG A 473 15.99 -26.48 4.45
N GLU A 474 15.09 -27.46 4.57
CA GLU A 474 14.66 -28.31 3.45
C GLU A 474 13.60 -27.66 2.55
N GLN A 475 13.04 -26.49 2.92
CA GLN A 475 12.03 -25.83 2.09
C GLN A 475 12.61 -25.33 0.75
N THR A 476 11.82 -25.46 -0.31
CA THR A 476 12.21 -25.08 -1.68
C THR A 476 12.19 -23.57 -1.89
N SER A 477 11.36 -22.87 -1.12
CA SER A 477 11.39 -21.41 -0.96
C SER A 477 11.77 -21.07 0.48
N GLN A 478 12.70 -20.13 0.63
CA GLN A 478 13.16 -19.62 1.93
C GLN A 478 12.49 -18.27 2.29
N ASP A 479 11.55 -17.78 1.48
CA ASP A 479 10.91 -16.46 1.64
C ASP A 479 9.78 -16.47 2.69
N PHE A 480 10.09 -16.97 3.88
CA PHE A 480 9.16 -17.07 5.00
C PHE A 480 9.87 -16.98 6.35
N GLU A 481 9.12 -16.61 7.39
CA GLU A 481 9.57 -16.70 8.79
C GLU A 481 8.69 -17.68 9.58
N VAL A 482 9.22 -18.20 10.69
CA VAL A 482 8.52 -19.05 11.64
C VAL A 482 8.51 -18.38 13.01
N LEU A 483 7.32 -18.05 13.50
CA LEU A 483 7.07 -17.50 14.84
C LEU A 483 6.70 -18.64 15.78
N VAL A 484 7.49 -18.83 16.84
CA VAL A 484 7.30 -19.90 17.82
C VAL A 484 7.08 -19.35 19.22
N ARG A 485 6.18 -19.97 19.97
CA ARG A 485 6.09 -19.79 21.42
C ARG A 485 7.23 -20.56 22.09
N ALA A 486 8.22 -19.86 22.65
CA ALA A 486 9.38 -20.48 23.27
C ALA A 486 9.39 -20.26 24.79
N HIS A 487 9.77 -21.28 25.56
CA HIS A 487 10.08 -21.13 26.98
C HIS A 487 11.55 -20.71 27.13
N GLY A 488 11.82 -19.40 27.09
CA GLY A 488 13.17 -18.83 27.18
C GLY A 488 13.69 -18.27 25.85
N GLU A 489 14.93 -17.77 25.86
CA GLU A 489 15.59 -17.26 24.64
C GLU A 489 15.94 -18.42 23.70
N LEU A 490 15.72 -18.21 22.40
CA LEU A 490 16.15 -19.17 21.39
C LEU A 490 17.69 -19.25 21.41
N PRO A 491 18.28 -20.45 21.30
CA PRO A 491 19.73 -20.60 21.27
C PRO A 491 20.29 -19.87 20.05
N SER A 492 21.51 -19.34 20.16
CA SER A 492 22.19 -18.62 19.08
C SER A 492 22.42 -19.45 17.82
N SER A 493 22.28 -20.77 17.91
CA SER A 493 22.33 -21.75 16.81
C SER A 493 20.99 -21.97 16.09
N ALA A 494 19.90 -21.33 16.53
CA ALA A 494 18.62 -21.41 15.84
C ALA A 494 18.72 -20.88 14.40
N PRO A 495 18.08 -21.53 13.41
CA PRO A 495 18.07 -21.05 12.03
C PRO A 495 17.58 -19.61 11.92
N ALA A 496 18.15 -18.83 11.00
CA ALA A 496 17.85 -17.41 10.81
C ALA A 496 16.36 -17.10 10.55
N GLY A 497 15.55 -18.10 10.15
CA GLY A 497 14.11 -18.00 9.92
C GLY A 497 13.21 -18.23 11.13
N ILE A 498 13.74 -18.54 12.33
CA ILE A 498 12.92 -18.74 13.53
C ILE A 498 12.99 -17.50 14.44
N ARG A 499 11.82 -17.03 14.89
CA ARG A 499 11.69 -15.94 15.86
C ARG A 499 10.81 -16.38 17.03
N GLY A 500 11.31 -16.13 18.24
CA GLY A 500 10.57 -16.37 19.47
C GLY A 500 9.57 -15.24 19.74
N LEU A 501 8.37 -15.60 20.18
CA LEU A 501 7.38 -14.64 20.68
C LEU A 501 7.67 -14.32 22.15
N PRO A 502 7.74 -13.04 22.56
CA PRO A 502 7.97 -12.64 23.93
C PRO A 502 6.65 -12.69 24.73
N VAL A 503 6.09 -13.89 24.79
CA VAL A 503 4.92 -14.18 25.62
C VAL A 503 5.36 -14.91 26.88
N ARG A 504 4.53 -14.84 27.92
CA ARG A 504 4.81 -15.57 29.16
C ARG A 504 4.83 -17.09 28.88
N PRO A 505 5.65 -17.87 29.60
CA PRO A 505 5.67 -19.33 29.48
C PRO A 505 4.28 -19.98 29.54
N ASP A 506 3.39 -19.45 30.37
CA ASP A 506 2.03 -19.93 30.62
C ASP A 506 0.96 -19.25 29.74
N ALA A 507 1.36 -18.43 28.76
CA ALA A 507 0.42 -17.74 27.89
C ALA A 507 -0.45 -18.74 27.09
N SER A 508 -1.74 -18.43 26.98
CA SER A 508 -2.71 -19.16 26.16
C SER A 508 -2.37 -19.10 24.67
N ALA A 509 -2.97 -20.00 23.87
CA ALA A 509 -2.80 -19.97 22.43
C ALA A 509 -3.39 -18.68 21.80
N ALA A 510 -4.49 -18.16 22.35
CA ALA A 510 -5.05 -16.87 21.96
C ALA A 510 -4.11 -15.68 22.22
N GLU A 511 -3.46 -15.61 23.39
CA GLU A 511 -2.45 -14.57 23.69
C GLU A 511 -1.23 -14.68 22.77
N ALA A 512 -0.76 -15.91 22.53
CA ALA A 512 0.33 -16.16 21.59
C ALA A 512 -0.04 -15.75 20.16
N LEU A 513 -1.26 -16.04 19.71
CA LEU A 513 -1.76 -15.62 18.40
C LEU A 513 -1.82 -14.10 18.28
N GLN A 514 -2.39 -13.41 19.27
CA GLN A 514 -2.48 -11.96 19.26
C GLN A 514 -1.09 -11.31 19.13
N GLU A 515 -0.11 -11.78 19.91
CA GLU A 515 1.25 -11.26 19.82
C GLU A 515 1.96 -11.65 18.52
N ALA A 516 1.71 -12.86 18.01
CA ALA A 516 2.26 -13.29 16.73
C ALA A 516 1.77 -12.42 15.58
N LEU A 517 0.47 -12.10 15.53
CA LEU A 517 -0.12 -11.28 14.47
C LEU A 517 0.41 -9.83 14.49
N ARG A 518 0.72 -9.27 15.66
CA ARG A 518 1.39 -7.96 15.75
C ARG A 518 2.82 -7.98 15.22
N ARG A 519 3.54 -9.10 15.36
CA ARG A 519 4.96 -9.25 15.00
C ARG A 519 5.22 -9.85 13.63
N ALA A 520 4.20 -10.47 13.04
CA ALA A 520 4.27 -11.11 11.74
C ALA A 520 4.63 -10.09 10.66
N ARG A 521 5.65 -10.42 9.89
CA ARG A 521 6.19 -9.59 8.80
C ARG A 521 5.69 -10.01 7.42
N GLY A 522 5.03 -11.16 7.32
CA GLY A 522 4.51 -11.74 6.09
C GLY A 522 3.35 -10.95 5.50
N ARG A 523 3.27 -10.92 4.17
CA ARG A 523 2.06 -10.53 3.45
C ARG A 523 0.94 -11.54 3.63
N TRP A 524 1.30 -12.81 3.77
CA TRP A 524 0.41 -13.89 4.13
C TRP A 524 0.83 -14.47 5.47
N ILE A 525 -0.15 -14.95 6.23
CA ILE A 525 0.08 -15.61 7.52
C ILE A 525 -0.53 -16.99 7.44
N ILE A 526 0.18 -17.99 7.98
CA ILE A 526 -0.37 -19.31 8.27
C ILE A 526 -0.20 -19.61 9.75
N VAL A 527 -1.26 -20.00 10.43
CA VAL A 527 -1.24 -20.37 11.85
C VAL A 527 -1.51 -21.85 11.97
N THR A 528 -0.82 -22.54 12.88
CA THR A 528 -1.06 -23.95 13.21
C THR A 528 -1.14 -24.19 14.71
N ARG A 529 -2.00 -25.13 15.13
CA ARG A 529 -2.08 -25.61 16.51
C ARG A 529 -0.82 -26.39 16.93
N GLY A 530 -0.06 -26.93 15.98
CA GLY A 530 1.13 -27.76 16.22
C GLY A 530 2.45 -26.98 16.22
N SER A 531 3.57 -27.71 16.26
CA SER A 531 4.94 -27.15 16.27
C SER A 531 5.46 -26.73 14.89
N ALA A 532 4.57 -26.53 13.90
CA ALA A 532 4.88 -26.34 12.47
C ALA A 532 5.56 -27.51 11.73
N SER A 533 6.14 -28.47 12.45
CA SER A 533 6.95 -29.56 11.86
C SER A 533 6.16 -30.44 10.88
N ALA A 534 4.87 -30.68 11.17
CA ALA A 534 4.00 -31.47 10.30
C ALA A 534 3.68 -30.75 8.98
N LEU A 535 3.39 -29.44 9.04
CA LEU A 535 3.18 -28.61 7.84
C LEU A 535 4.43 -28.59 6.97
N LEU A 536 5.58 -28.28 7.57
CA LEU A 536 6.86 -28.18 6.86
C LEU A 536 7.48 -29.53 6.49
N ALA A 537 6.80 -30.65 6.75
CA ALA A 537 7.20 -31.95 6.21
C ALA A 537 7.13 -31.96 4.68
N ASN A 538 6.22 -31.17 4.10
CA ASN A 538 6.22 -30.90 2.66
C ASN A 538 7.27 -29.84 2.34
N ARG A 539 8.33 -30.25 1.64
CA ARG A 539 9.44 -29.37 1.24
C ARG A 539 9.00 -28.21 0.33
N ALA A 540 7.86 -28.33 -0.37
CA ALA A 540 7.36 -27.31 -1.28
C ALA A 540 6.14 -26.54 -0.74
N LEU A 541 5.76 -26.71 0.55
CA LEU A 541 4.55 -26.08 1.10
C LEU A 541 4.55 -24.57 0.92
N VAL A 542 5.65 -23.91 1.30
CA VAL A 542 5.77 -22.44 1.25
C VAL A 542 5.63 -21.95 -0.19
N GLU A 543 6.36 -22.57 -1.12
CA GLU A 543 6.29 -22.22 -2.54
C GLU A 543 4.88 -22.39 -3.10
N LYS A 544 4.21 -23.51 -2.79
CA LYS A 544 2.84 -23.79 -3.24
C LYS A 544 1.84 -22.78 -2.73
N LEU A 545 1.88 -22.45 -1.44
CA LEU A 545 0.99 -21.45 -0.85
C LEU A 545 1.18 -20.07 -1.48
N LEU A 546 2.44 -19.64 -1.66
CA LEU A 546 2.75 -18.35 -2.29
C LEU A 546 2.21 -18.30 -3.72
N ARG A 547 2.44 -19.34 -4.54
CA ARG A 547 1.90 -19.41 -5.91
C ARG A 547 0.37 -19.39 -5.92
N LEU A 548 -0.25 -20.17 -5.04
CA LEU A 548 -1.71 -20.24 -4.90
C LEU A 548 -2.31 -18.85 -4.62
N PHE A 549 -1.76 -18.11 -3.66
CA PHE A 549 -2.23 -16.75 -3.33
C PHE A 549 -1.91 -15.71 -4.40
N ILE A 550 -0.80 -15.85 -5.14
CA ILE A 550 -0.42 -14.91 -6.22
C ILE A 550 -1.34 -15.09 -7.44
N GLU A 551 -1.66 -16.34 -7.78
CA GLU A 551 -2.42 -16.65 -8.99
C GLU A 551 -3.93 -16.62 -8.75
N GLY A 552 -4.37 -17.07 -7.57
CA GLY A 552 -5.76 -17.01 -7.12
C GLY A 552 -6.12 -15.61 -6.64
N ARG A 553 -6.29 -14.66 -7.58
CA ARG A 553 -6.61 -13.25 -7.25
C ARG A 553 -7.83 -13.07 -6.33
N GLU A 554 -8.76 -14.01 -6.36
CA GLU A 554 -9.96 -13.99 -5.52
C GLU A 554 -9.77 -14.80 -4.23
N LEU A 555 -8.82 -15.75 -4.16
CA LEU A 555 -8.58 -16.63 -3.02
C LEU A 555 -8.10 -15.84 -1.80
N ARG A 556 -8.81 -16.00 -0.68
CA ARG A 556 -8.62 -15.23 0.54
C ARG A 556 -8.03 -16.02 1.70
N ALA A 557 -8.42 -17.28 1.84
CA ALA A 557 -7.87 -18.17 2.84
C ALA A 557 -7.77 -19.62 2.37
N VAL A 558 -6.87 -20.37 3.00
CA VAL A 558 -6.72 -21.82 2.86
C VAL A 558 -6.83 -22.44 4.24
N VAL A 559 -7.82 -23.30 4.46
CA VAL A 559 -8.03 -23.97 5.74
C VAL A 559 -7.53 -25.40 5.66
N PHE A 560 -6.76 -25.83 6.65
CA PHE A 560 -6.30 -27.20 6.82
C PHE A 560 -7.06 -27.87 7.96
N ALA A 561 -7.77 -28.95 7.62
CA ALA A 561 -8.56 -29.74 8.57
C ALA A 561 -8.34 -31.24 8.31
N ASP A 562 -8.62 -32.06 9.32
CA ASP A 562 -8.60 -33.52 9.21
C ASP A 562 -10.02 -34.02 8.94
N ALA A 563 -10.21 -34.75 7.85
CA ALA A 563 -11.52 -35.26 7.42
C ALA A 563 -11.90 -36.61 8.08
N GLY A 564 -11.10 -37.10 9.04
CA GLY A 564 -11.44 -38.29 9.82
C GLY A 564 -11.44 -39.60 9.02
N GLY A 565 -10.77 -39.63 7.86
CA GLY A 565 -10.68 -40.81 7.00
C GLY A 565 -11.97 -41.19 6.26
N HIS A 566 -12.99 -40.31 6.23
CA HIS A 566 -14.18 -40.49 5.40
C HIS A 566 -13.90 -40.07 3.95
N ASP A 567 -14.56 -40.76 3.00
CA ASP A 567 -14.39 -40.57 1.55
C ASP A 567 -14.22 -39.10 1.16
N LEU A 568 -13.19 -38.84 0.36
CA LEU A 568 -12.78 -37.55 -0.21
C LEU A 568 -13.90 -36.95 -1.08
N ARG A 569 -14.98 -36.53 -0.43
CA ARG A 569 -16.06 -35.75 -1.03
C ARG A 569 -15.97 -34.33 -0.52
N PRO A 570 -16.36 -33.35 -1.32
CA PRO A 570 -16.35 -31.98 -0.87
C PRO A 570 -17.46 -31.69 0.12
N LEU A 571 -17.10 -30.85 1.08
CA LEU A 571 -17.87 -30.57 2.27
C LEU A 571 -18.80 -29.39 1.95
N GLY A 572 -20.09 -29.53 2.27
CA GLY A 572 -21.03 -28.42 2.13
C GLY A 572 -20.69 -27.27 3.09
N ASP A 573 -21.11 -26.04 2.78
CA ASP A 573 -20.92 -24.84 3.63
C ASP A 573 -21.29 -25.10 5.12
N ASP A 574 -22.25 -26.00 5.38
CA ASP A 574 -22.72 -26.39 6.72
C ASP A 574 -21.84 -27.44 7.42
N GLU A 575 -21.19 -28.35 6.66
CA GLU A 575 -20.26 -29.37 7.20
C GLU A 575 -18.91 -28.73 7.59
N VAL A 576 -18.59 -27.61 6.94
CA VAL A 576 -17.34 -26.86 7.08
C VAL A 576 -17.22 -26.14 8.43
N ALA A 577 -18.34 -25.70 9.02
CA ALA A 577 -18.34 -24.98 10.30
C ALA A 577 -17.95 -25.87 11.51
N ASP A 578 -18.07 -27.19 11.37
CA ASP A 578 -17.84 -28.16 12.44
C ASP A 578 -16.50 -28.91 12.35
N LEU A 579 -15.73 -28.73 11.28
CA LEU A 579 -14.40 -29.34 11.13
C LEU A 579 -13.39 -28.75 12.11
N ASP A 580 -12.54 -29.61 12.69
CA ASP A 580 -11.47 -29.17 13.58
C ASP A 580 -10.27 -28.64 12.76
N ALA A 581 -10.33 -27.36 12.38
CA ALA A 581 -9.25 -26.68 11.70
C ALA A 581 -7.99 -26.66 12.57
N HIS A 582 -6.88 -27.21 12.05
CA HIS A 582 -5.60 -27.29 12.76
C HIS A 582 -4.50 -26.44 12.13
N ALA A 583 -4.72 -25.93 10.92
CA ALA A 583 -4.01 -24.79 10.39
C ALA A 583 -4.89 -23.93 9.48
N LEU A 584 -4.56 -22.65 9.36
CA LEU A 584 -5.28 -21.68 8.53
C LEU A 584 -4.27 -20.69 7.94
N ALA A 585 -4.32 -20.47 6.63
CA ALA A 585 -3.52 -19.48 5.92
C ALA A 585 -4.40 -18.38 5.31
N TRP A 586 -3.99 -17.12 5.36
CA TRP A 586 -4.74 -15.99 4.79
C TRP A 586 -3.84 -14.79 4.47
N ALA A 587 -4.35 -13.82 3.70
CA ALA A 587 -3.65 -12.56 3.40
C ALA A 587 -3.80 -11.55 4.55
N VAL A 588 -2.79 -10.73 4.83
CA VAL A 588 -2.86 -9.71 5.89
C VAL A 588 -3.66 -8.46 5.50
N PRO A 589 -3.50 -7.87 4.29
CA PRO A 589 -4.23 -6.65 3.93
C PRO A 589 -5.75 -6.88 3.91
N GLY A 590 -6.51 -6.09 4.69
CA GLY A 590 -7.98 -6.17 4.80
C GLY A 590 -8.51 -7.13 5.87
N TYR A 591 -7.70 -8.07 6.35
CA TYR A 591 -8.13 -9.14 7.27
C TYR A 591 -7.90 -8.83 8.75
N VAL A 592 -6.99 -7.91 9.04
CA VAL A 592 -6.73 -7.43 10.40
C VAL A 592 -8.00 -6.83 11.02
N GLU A 593 -8.83 -6.18 10.21
CA GLU A 593 -10.12 -5.61 10.63
C GLU A 593 -11.15 -6.69 10.99
N LEU A 594 -11.23 -7.77 10.21
CA LEU A 594 -12.10 -8.93 10.50
C LEU A 594 -11.79 -9.52 11.87
N LEU A 595 -10.50 -9.58 12.20
CA LEU A 595 -10.00 -10.26 13.39
C LEU A 595 -9.98 -9.36 14.63
N HIS A 596 -10.09 -8.04 14.49
CA HIS A 596 -9.88 -7.04 15.56
C HIS A 596 -10.78 -7.24 16.79
N ASP A 597 -11.99 -7.77 16.60
CA ASP A 597 -13.01 -7.88 17.64
C ASP A 597 -13.45 -9.32 17.95
N LEU A 598 -12.70 -10.30 17.42
CA LEU A 598 -13.05 -11.71 17.55
C LEU A 598 -12.76 -12.21 18.97
N ASN A 599 -13.76 -12.83 19.58
CA ASN A 599 -13.61 -13.52 20.86
C ASN A 599 -13.10 -14.94 20.59
N LEU A 600 -11.91 -15.27 21.06
CA LEU A 600 -11.25 -16.55 20.80
C LEU A 600 -11.33 -17.46 22.04
N PRO A 601 -12.19 -18.51 22.02
CA PRO A 601 -12.25 -19.48 23.10
C PRO A 601 -10.95 -20.31 23.14
N PRO A 602 -10.42 -20.63 24.34
CA PRO A 602 -9.21 -21.43 24.47
C PRO A 602 -9.37 -22.80 23.80
N GLY A 603 -8.47 -23.11 22.86
CA GLY A 603 -8.46 -24.38 22.12
C GLY A 603 -9.34 -24.41 20.88
N GLU A 604 -10.13 -23.36 20.62
CA GLU A 604 -10.99 -23.20 19.43
C GLU A 604 -10.59 -21.98 18.59
N GLU A 605 -9.36 -21.47 18.74
CA GLU A 605 -8.92 -20.24 18.09
C GLU A 605 -9.02 -20.34 16.56
N LEU A 606 -8.46 -21.41 15.98
CA LEU A 606 -8.50 -21.63 14.53
C LEU A 606 -9.89 -21.98 14.01
N LYS A 607 -10.68 -22.75 14.79
CA LYS A 607 -12.06 -23.07 14.46
C LYS A 607 -12.91 -21.80 14.38
N THR A 608 -12.77 -20.92 15.36
CA THR A 608 -13.50 -19.65 15.42
C THR A 608 -13.14 -18.76 14.23
N ILE A 609 -11.85 -18.63 13.92
CA ILE A 609 -11.41 -17.84 12.76
C ILE A 609 -11.93 -18.45 11.46
N ALA A 610 -11.77 -19.76 11.24
CA ALA A 610 -12.23 -20.43 10.02
C ALA A 610 -13.75 -20.26 9.80
N ARG A 611 -14.55 -20.29 10.88
CA ARG A 611 -15.98 -20.01 10.83
C ARG A 611 -16.29 -18.60 10.36
N GLU A 612 -15.60 -17.58 10.88
CA GLU A 612 -15.82 -16.19 10.45
C GLU A 612 -15.45 -15.96 8.98
N PHE A 613 -14.34 -16.53 8.52
CA PHE A 613 -13.98 -16.51 7.10
C PHE A 613 -15.11 -17.12 6.25
N THR A 614 -15.64 -18.27 6.66
CA THR A 614 -16.74 -18.97 5.96
C THR A 614 -18.02 -18.13 5.92
N LEU A 615 -18.40 -17.50 7.04
CA LEU A 615 -19.59 -16.63 7.14
C LEU A 615 -19.47 -15.38 6.27
N ALA A 616 -18.27 -14.82 6.14
CA ALA A 616 -18.00 -13.63 5.33
C ALA A 616 -18.07 -13.86 3.81
N ALA A 617 -18.43 -15.05 3.34
CA ALA A 617 -18.61 -15.38 1.92
C ALA A 617 -17.34 -15.21 1.07
N GLU A 618 -16.18 -15.42 1.67
CA GLU A 618 -14.92 -15.26 0.96
C GLU A 618 -14.57 -16.50 0.12
N HIS A 619 -13.69 -16.32 -0.88
CA HIS A 619 -13.19 -17.46 -1.65
C HIS A 619 -12.17 -18.19 -0.77
N ILE A 620 -12.57 -19.33 -0.24
CA ILE A 620 -11.77 -20.14 0.69
C ILE A 620 -11.55 -21.51 0.08
N GLU A 621 -10.34 -22.03 0.23
CA GLU A 621 -10.02 -23.41 -0.11
C GLU A 621 -9.86 -24.25 1.15
N TRP A 622 -10.49 -25.42 1.17
CA TRP A 622 -10.25 -26.43 2.20
C TRP A 622 -9.28 -27.48 1.68
N ARG A 623 -8.26 -27.78 2.49
CA ARG A 623 -7.22 -28.76 2.19
C ARG A 623 -7.16 -29.78 3.31
N GLU A 624 -7.20 -31.05 2.95
CA GLU A 624 -7.01 -32.12 3.93
C GLU A 624 -5.53 -32.21 4.32
N LEU A 625 -5.27 -32.28 5.62
CA LEU A 625 -3.94 -32.57 6.17
C LEU A 625 -4.14 -33.34 7.49
N ALA A 626 -3.28 -34.33 7.77
CA ALA A 626 -3.36 -35.04 9.05
C ALA A 626 -3.22 -34.06 10.22
N MET A 627 -4.04 -34.25 11.25
CA MET A 627 -3.84 -33.54 12.51
C MET A 627 -2.39 -33.71 12.98
N PRO A 628 -1.67 -32.62 13.30
CA PRO A 628 -0.41 -32.73 14.00
C PRO A 628 -0.66 -33.44 15.34
N PRO A 629 0.29 -34.27 15.84
CA PRO A 629 0.13 -34.97 17.10
C PRO A 629 -0.27 -33.98 18.21
N ALA A 630 -1.33 -34.33 18.95
CA ALA A 630 -2.00 -33.42 19.86
C ALA A 630 -1.02 -32.73 20.83
N ALA A 631 -1.12 -31.40 20.93
CA ALA A 631 -0.49 -30.68 22.03
C ALA A 631 -1.18 -31.09 23.36
N PRO A 632 -0.42 -31.33 24.44
CA PRO A 632 -0.97 -31.86 25.70
C PRO A 632 -1.84 -30.87 26.49
N ASP A 633 -2.08 -29.65 26.00
CA ASP A 633 -2.69 -28.59 26.79
C ASP A 633 -4.19 -28.43 26.49
N ARG A 634 -5.02 -29.21 27.20
CA ARG A 634 -6.47 -28.96 27.24
C ARG A 634 -6.74 -27.73 28.13
N ALA A 635 -6.93 -26.60 27.46
CA ALA A 635 -7.75 -25.44 27.83
C ALA A 635 -8.01 -25.23 29.34
N ARG A 636 -7.12 -24.49 30.01
CA ARG A 636 -7.49 -23.67 31.18
C ARG A 636 -7.16 -22.22 30.87
N GLY A 637 -8.10 -21.50 30.25
CA GLY A 637 -7.95 -20.08 29.92
C GLY A 637 -9.30 -19.38 29.90
N ARG A 638 -9.29 -18.05 29.91
CA ARG A 638 -10.47 -17.24 29.61
C ARG A 638 -10.45 -16.86 28.14
N PRO A 639 -11.61 -16.73 27.47
CA PRO A 639 -11.67 -16.18 26.12
C PRO A 639 -10.99 -14.81 26.06
N LEU A 640 -10.26 -14.56 24.97
CA LEU A 640 -9.53 -13.31 24.73
C LEU A 640 -10.05 -12.63 23.47
N ARG A 641 -10.18 -11.30 23.53
CA ARG A 641 -10.48 -10.47 22.35
C ARG A 641 -9.20 -10.10 21.60
N LEU A 642 -9.18 -10.34 20.30
CA LEU A 642 -7.98 -10.15 19.48
C LEU A 642 -7.78 -8.69 19.02
N GLY A 643 -7.28 -7.82 19.90
CA GLY A 643 -6.96 -6.42 19.55
C GLY A 643 -5.71 -6.28 18.67
N LEU A 644 -5.90 -6.10 17.36
CA LEU A 644 -4.85 -5.81 16.39
C LEU A 644 -4.87 -4.32 16.01
N GLU A 645 -3.87 -3.55 16.44
CA GLU A 645 -3.76 -2.14 16.10
C GLU A 645 -2.91 -1.95 14.83
N GLN A 646 -3.35 -1.04 13.96
CA GLN A 646 -2.54 -0.55 12.85
C GLN A 646 -1.49 0.43 13.40
N PRO A 647 -0.25 0.48 12.85
CA PRO A 647 0.68 1.54 13.17
C PRO A 647 0.02 2.91 12.94
N SER A 648 0.07 3.78 13.94
CA SER A 648 -0.56 5.10 13.88
C SER A 648 0.28 6.08 13.08
N ASP A 649 1.61 5.95 13.13
CA ASP A 649 2.54 6.86 12.46
C ASP A 649 2.64 6.55 10.94
N PRO A 650 2.75 7.58 10.08
CA PRO A 650 2.81 7.40 8.63
C PRO A 650 4.01 6.57 8.13
N HIS A 651 5.17 6.66 8.79
CA HIS A 651 6.40 6.06 8.30
C HIS A 651 6.48 4.56 8.60
N SER A 652 6.02 4.11 9.76
CA SER A 652 5.86 2.68 10.06
C SER A 652 4.74 2.07 9.22
N ARG A 653 3.70 2.84 8.87
CA ARG A 653 2.72 2.42 7.84
C ARG A 653 3.39 2.25 6.48
N LEU A 654 4.21 3.21 6.04
CA LEU A 654 4.95 3.12 4.78
C LEU A 654 5.95 1.95 4.76
N GLU A 655 6.73 1.75 5.83
CA GLU A 655 7.61 0.58 5.99
C GLU A 655 6.82 -0.71 5.84
N ARG A 656 5.68 -0.80 6.55
CA ARG A 656 4.80 -1.97 6.51
C ARG A 656 4.25 -2.18 5.10
N GLU A 657 3.82 -1.14 4.42
CA GLU A 657 3.32 -1.20 3.04
C GLU A 657 4.41 -1.65 2.07
N LEU A 658 5.60 -1.07 2.12
CA LEU A 658 6.75 -1.44 1.30
C LEU A 658 7.15 -2.91 1.54
N ARG A 659 7.17 -3.34 2.79
CA ARG A 659 7.43 -4.72 3.19
C ARG A 659 6.37 -5.67 2.63
N LEU A 660 5.09 -5.36 2.80
CA LEU A 660 3.97 -6.18 2.31
C LEU A 660 3.88 -6.18 0.78
N ALA A 661 4.37 -5.13 0.11
CA ALA A 661 4.44 -5.03 -1.35
C ALA A 661 5.62 -5.80 -1.96
N ALA A 662 6.61 -6.23 -1.15
CA ALA A 662 7.79 -6.92 -1.64
C ALA A 662 7.42 -8.22 -2.38
N ALA A 663 7.86 -8.33 -3.63
CA ALA A 663 7.52 -9.46 -4.51
C ALA A 663 8.04 -10.79 -3.94
N PRO A 664 7.22 -11.86 -3.90
CA PRO A 664 7.68 -13.16 -3.40
C PRO A 664 8.87 -13.70 -4.20
N ALA A 665 9.90 -14.18 -3.52
CA ALA A 665 11.09 -14.76 -4.11
C ALA A 665 10.79 -16.21 -4.52
N LEU A 666 10.17 -16.36 -5.69
CA LEU A 666 9.87 -17.66 -6.32
C LEU A 666 10.85 -17.94 -7.45
N GLN A 667 11.24 -19.20 -7.63
CA GLN A 667 12.05 -19.61 -8.79
C GLN A 667 11.23 -19.45 -10.08
N THR A 668 11.84 -18.88 -11.13
CA THR A 668 11.20 -18.68 -12.43
C THR A 668 10.94 -20.02 -13.12
N ALA A 669 9.67 -20.28 -13.45
CA ALA A 669 9.25 -21.39 -14.29
C ALA A 669 8.44 -20.82 -15.48
N PRO A 670 8.53 -21.41 -16.68
CA PRO A 670 7.83 -20.89 -17.86
C PRO A 670 6.31 -20.91 -17.68
N VAL A 671 5.65 -19.81 -18.07
CA VAL A 671 4.19 -19.63 -18.03
C VAL A 671 3.57 -20.36 -19.23
N PRO A 672 2.68 -21.36 -19.03
CA PRO A 672 2.02 -22.03 -20.15
C PRO A 672 0.88 -21.15 -20.73
N PRO A 673 0.49 -21.39 -22.00
CA PRO A 673 -0.59 -20.66 -22.66
C PRO A 673 -1.92 -20.86 -21.91
N ARG A 674 -2.66 -19.75 -21.73
CA ARG A 674 -3.96 -19.71 -21.03
C ARG A 674 -4.94 -20.73 -21.63
N LEU A 675 -5.44 -21.65 -20.82
CA LEU A 675 -6.63 -22.45 -21.15
C LEU A 675 -7.89 -21.60 -20.98
N ARG A 676 -8.81 -21.74 -21.94
CA ARG A 676 -10.06 -20.98 -21.98
C ARG A 676 -11.02 -21.49 -20.90
N HIS A 677 -11.59 -20.54 -20.15
CA HIS A 677 -12.59 -20.73 -19.11
C HIS A 677 -13.82 -21.52 -19.59
N GLY A 678 -14.32 -22.43 -18.74
CA GLY A 678 -15.63 -23.08 -18.92
C GLY A 678 -15.97 -24.31 -18.08
N GLY A 679 -15.15 -24.72 -17.09
CA GLY A 679 -15.39 -25.95 -16.30
C GLY A 679 -15.25 -25.77 -14.77
N PRO A 680 -15.58 -26.80 -13.96
CA PRO A 680 -15.51 -26.78 -12.49
C PRO A 680 -14.12 -26.36 -12.00
N TRP A 681 -14.06 -25.78 -10.80
CA TRP A 681 -12.85 -25.19 -10.25
C TRP A 681 -11.67 -26.19 -10.24
N GLN A 682 -10.58 -25.80 -10.93
CA GLN A 682 -9.30 -26.50 -10.97
C GLN A 682 -8.28 -25.63 -10.23
N PRO A 683 -7.50 -26.17 -9.27
CA PRO A 683 -6.36 -25.47 -8.69
C PRO A 683 -5.50 -24.83 -9.77
N VAL A 684 -5.04 -23.60 -9.54
CA VAL A 684 -4.29 -22.87 -10.58
C VAL A 684 -3.05 -23.68 -10.99
N LEU A 685 -2.72 -23.62 -12.29
CA LEU A 685 -1.64 -24.41 -12.90
C LEU A 685 -1.82 -25.92 -12.79
N THR A 686 -3.04 -26.44 -12.87
CA THR A 686 -3.28 -27.89 -12.97
C THR A 686 -4.08 -28.28 -14.21
N LEU A 687 -3.96 -29.55 -14.62
CA LEU A 687 -4.68 -30.20 -15.72
C LEU A 687 -5.27 -31.51 -15.22
N PRO A 688 -6.51 -31.87 -15.61
CA PRO A 688 -7.05 -33.17 -15.28
C PRO A 688 -6.32 -34.25 -16.07
N LEU A 689 -5.90 -35.33 -15.42
CA LEU A 689 -5.42 -36.54 -16.08
C LEU A 689 -6.62 -37.46 -16.31
N CYS A 690 -7.09 -37.54 -17.55
CA CYS A 690 -8.28 -38.31 -17.92
C CYS A 690 -7.87 -39.64 -18.57
N ARG A 691 -8.52 -40.72 -18.17
CA ARG A 691 -8.47 -42.04 -18.82
C ARG A 691 -9.75 -42.22 -19.63
N HIS A 692 -9.60 -42.50 -20.91
CA HIS A 692 -10.67 -42.73 -21.88
C HIS A 692 -10.62 -44.18 -22.35
N HIS A 693 -11.78 -44.80 -22.57
CA HIS A 693 -11.90 -46.18 -23.02
C HIS A 693 -12.49 -46.26 -24.42
N GLN A 694 -11.93 -47.10 -25.28
CA GLN A 694 -12.31 -47.20 -26.69
C GLN A 694 -13.64 -47.95 -26.86
N HIS A 695 -14.46 -47.53 -27.82
CA HIS A 695 -15.66 -48.28 -28.18
C HIS A 695 -15.29 -49.61 -28.84
N GLY A 696 -15.77 -50.73 -28.28
CA GLY A 696 -15.64 -52.06 -28.88
C GLY A 696 -14.27 -52.73 -28.73
N SER A 697 -13.36 -52.19 -27.93
CA SER A 697 -12.07 -52.81 -27.59
C SER A 697 -11.61 -52.39 -26.19
N ASP A 698 -10.76 -53.18 -25.53
CA ASP A 698 -10.24 -52.89 -24.18
C ASP A 698 -9.13 -51.81 -24.13
N ALA A 699 -8.91 -51.10 -25.24
CA ALA A 699 -7.87 -50.10 -25.36
C ALA A 699 -8.22 -48.80 -24.61
N ARG A 700 -7.26 -48.26 -23.85
CA ARG A 700 -7.41 -47.01 -23.11
C ARG A 700 -6.44 -45.93 -23.59
N LEU A 701 -6.91 -44.69 -23.58
CA LEU A 701 -6.17 -43.48 -23.94
C LEU A 701 -6.12 -42.53 -22.75
N LEU A 702 -4.95 -41.98 -22.43
CA LEU A 702 -4.85 -40.90 -21.46
C LEU A 702 -4.95 -39.55 -22.19
N THR A 703 -5.50 -38.52 -21.56
CA THR A 703 -5.50 -37.13 -22.08
C THR A 703 -5.49 -36.14 -20.91
N THR A 704 -5.27 -34.87 -21.22
CA THR A 704 -5.42 -33.76 -20.26
C THR A 704 -6.78 -33.05 -20.36
N SER A 705 -7.75 -33.68 -21.04
CA SER A 705 -9.07 -33.11 -21.32
C SER A 705 -10.17 -34.14 -21.04
N PRO A 706 -11.25 -33.74 -20.34
CA PRO A 706 -12.41 -34.60 -20.11
C PRO A 706 -13.31 -34.72 -21.35
N GLU A 707 -13.07 -33.94 -22.41
CA GLU A 707 -13.87 -34.02 -23.64
C GLU A 707 -13.71 -35.38 -24.34
N PRO A 708 -14.81 -36.00 -24.82
CA PRO A 708 -14.75 -37.28 -25.51
C PRO A 708 -13.87 -37.21 -26.76
N VAL A 709 -12.89 -38.10 -26.85
CA VAL A 709 -12.04 -38.26 -28.05
C VAL A 709 -12.77 -39.17 -29.05
N ALA A 710 -12.71 -38.87 -30.35
CA ALA A 710 -13.37 -39.66 -31.38
C ALA A 710 -13.04 -41.17 -31.26
N GLY A 711 -14.06 -42.01 -31.09
CA GLY A 711 -13.90 -43.45 -30.88
C GLY A 711 -13.69 -43.90 -29.42
N TYR A 712 -13.64 -42.98 -28.47
CA TYR A 712 -13.47 -43.24 -27.04
C TYR A 712 -14.53 -42.52 -26.19
N TYR A 713 -14.85 -43.08 -25.03
CA TYR A 713 -15.63 -42.42 -23.99
C TYR A 713 -14.76 -42.17 -22.75
N LEU A 714 -15.04 -41.10 -22.01
CA LEU A 714 -14.36 -40.82 -20.74
C LEU A 714 -14.65 -41.95 -19.75
N GLU A 715 -13.63 -42.70 -19.36
CA GLU A 715 -13.73 -43.80 -18.39
C GLU A 715 -13.63 -43.24 -16.96
N ARG A 716 -12.60 -42.43 -16.69
CA ARG A 716 -12.35 -41.85 -15.36
C ARG A 716 -11.39 -40.66 -15.43
N VAL A 717 -11.58 -39.67 -14.56
CA VAL A 717 -10.53 -38.68 -14.26
C VAL A 717 -9.68 -39.25 -13.12
N LEU A 718 -8.41 -39.51 -13.38
CA LEU A 718 -7.49 -40.13 -12.40
C LEU A 718 -7.08 -39.14 -11.30
N GLY A 719 -7.01 -37.84 -11.63
CA GLY A 719 -6.63 -36.78 -10.71
C GLY A 719 -6.09 -35.57 -11.48
N LEU A 720 -5.40 -34.67 -10.78
CA LEU A 720 -4.88 -33.43 -11.33
C LEU A 720 -3.34 -33.45 -11.39
N LEU A 721 -2.79 -33.13 -12.56
CA LEU A 721 -1.36 -32.90 -12.79
C LEU A 721 -1.05 -31.42 -12.79
N ARG A 722 0.13 -31.01 -12.32
CA ARG A 722 0.57 -29.62 -12.48
C ARG A 722 0.98 -29.34 -13.92
N THR A 723 0.78 -28.10 -14.37
CA THR A 723 1.27 -27.60 -15.67
C THR A 723 2.72 -27.14 -15.61
N GLN A 724 3.26 -26.91 -14.41
CA GLN A 724 4.61 -26.40 -14.18
C GLN A 724 5.50 -27.43 -13.48
N SER A 725 6.80 -27.39 -13.83
CA SER A 725 7.85 -28.08 -13.08
C SER A 725 8.13 -27.28 -11.80
N LEU A 726 7.69 -27.83 -10.67
CA LEU A 726 8.02 -27.29 -9.34
C LEU A 726 9.07 -28.19 -8.69
N VAL A 727 9.76 -27.67 -7.67
CA VAL A 727 10.69 -28.51 -6.91
C VAL A 727 9.89 -29.57 -6.14
N GLY A 728 10.31 -30.84 -6.23
CA GLY A 728 9.57 -31.97 -5.66
C GLY A 728 8.46 -32.51 -6.56
N THR A 729 8.43 -32.13 -7.84
CA THR A 729 7.57 -32.76 -8.85
C THR A 729 8.37 -33.47 -9.94
N VAL A 730 7.80 -34.54 -10.47
CA VAL A 730 8.34 -35.34 -11.57
C VAL A 730 7.52 -35.12 -12.84
N ARG A 731 8.20 -34.97 -13.98
CA ARG A 731 7.52 -34.80 -15.28
C ARG A 731 6.98 -36.14 -15.75
N LEU A 732 5.71 -36.17 -16.15
CA LEU A 732 5.09 -37.32 -16.79
C LEU A 732 4.92 -37.05 -18.29
N ALA A 733 5.49 -37.90 -19.12
CA ALA A 733 5.42 -37.78 -20.58
C ALA A 733 5.13 -39.14 -21.24
N ARG A 734 4.58 -39.09 -22.46
CA ARG A 734 4.39 -40.26 -23.32
C ARG A 734 5.66 -40.58 -24.09
N ASP A 735 6.03 -41.86 -24.13
CA ASP A 735 7.03 -42.38 -25.06
C ASP A 735 6.45 -42.50 -26.50
N THR A 736 7.26 -43.01 -27.43
CA THR A 736 6.86 -43.22 -28.84
C THR A 736 5.77 -44.28 -29.02
N ASP A 737 5.58 -45.15 -28.03
CA ASP A 737 4.60 -46.23 -28.01
C ASP A 737 3.33 -45.83 -27.22
N GLY A 738 3.25 -44.58 -26.74
CA GLY A 738 2.12 -44.04 -25.99
C GLY A 738 2.10 -44.38 -24.50
N ARG A 739 3.16 -44.98 -23.95
CA ARG A 739 3.28 -45.33 -22.52
C ARG A 739 3.74 -44.14 -21.71
N VAL A 740 3.26 -44.04 -20.47
CA VAL A 740 3.64 -42.94 -19.56
C VAL A 740 4.91 -43.31 -18.79
N GLU A 741 5.88 -42.41 -18.80
CA GLU A 741 7.15 -42.52 -18.08
C GLU A 741 7.42 -41.28 -17.23
N LYS A 742 8.12 -41.48 -16.11
CA LYS A 742 8.75 -40.41 -15.35
C LYS A 742 9.97 -39.89 -16.10
N ARG A 743 10.11 -38.58 -16.23
CA ARG A 743 11.33 -37.92 -16.68
C ARG A 743 11.93 -37.10 -15.52
N PRO A 744 13.24 -37.24 -15.24
CA PRO A 744 13.92 -36.44 -14.21
C PRO A 744 13.77 -34.94 -14.48
N ARG A 745 13.85 -34.14 -13.42
CA ARG A 745 13.91 -32.68 -13.54
C ARG A 745 15.26 -32.26 -14.13
N GLY A 746 15.24 -31.63 -15.31
CA GLY A 746 16.41 -31.00 -15.92
C GLY A 746 16.59 -31.40 -17.38
N ASP A 747 15.98 -30.63 -18.27
CA ASP A 747 16.47 -30.24 -19.61
C ASP A 747 15.39 -29.35 -20.27
N PRO A 748 15.77 -28.32 -21.05
CA PRO A 748 14.83 -27.53 -21.82
C PRO A 748 14.06 -28.44 -22.78
N VAL A 749 12.74 -28.45 -22.62
CA VAL A 749 11.82 -29.29 -23.40
C VAL A 749 11.61 -28.65 -24.77
N ASP A 750 11.94 -29.35 -25.84
CA ASP A 750 11.65 -28.87 -27.19
C ASP A 750 10.14 -28.96 -27.50
N ALA A 751 9.71 -28.35 -28.62
CA ALA A 751 8.29 -28.33 -28.99
C ALA A 751 7.68 -29.72 -29.22
N VAL A 752 8.49 -30.71 -29.60
CA VAL A 752 8.05 -32.09 -29.89
C VAL A 752 7.83 -32.86 -28.59
N GLU A 753 8.74 -32.70 -27.63
CA GLU A 753 8.64 -33.29 -26.29
C GLU A 753 7.53 -32.61 -25.47
N TRP A 754 7.26 -31.31 -25.71
CA TRP A 754 6.10 -30.63 -25.11
C TRP A 754 4.79 -31.26 -25.60
N GLY A 755 4.67 -31.59 -26.88
CA GLY A 755 3.49 -32.29 -27.42
C GLY A 755 3.21 -33.67 -26.80
N ARG A 756 4.20 -34.27 -26.11
CA ARG A 756 4.10 -35.59 -25.46
C ARG A 756 3.93 -35.51 -23.94
N THR A 757 4.10 -34.33 -23.33
CA THR A 757 4.05 -34.18 -21.87
C THR A 757 2.61 -34.08 -21.39
N LEU A 758 2.29 -34.84 -20.34
CA LEU A 758 0.96 -34.85 -19.70
C LEU A 758 0.87 -33.82 -18.57
N GLY A 759 1.97 -33.56 -17.89
CA GLY A 759 2.07 -32.64 -16.76
C GLY A 759 3.07 -33.13 -15.72
N TYR A 760 3.00 -32.60 -14.51
CA TYR A 760 3.92 -32.91 -13.42
C TYR A 760 3.15 -33.47 -12.21
N ALA A 761 3.61 -34.61 -11.69
CA ALA A 761 3.07 -35.25 -10.49
C ALA A 761 4.01 -34.99 -9.29
N GLU A 762 3.50 -35.04 -8.07
CA GLU A 762 4.30 -34.87 -6.86
C GLU A 762 5.22 -36.10 -6.65
N GLU A 763 6.47 -35.89 -6.25
CA GLU A 763 7.45 -36.98 -6.05
C GLU A 763 7.24 -37.73 -4.72
N VAL A 764 6.60 -37.08 -3.75
CA VAL A 764 6.45 -37.58 -2.37
C VAL A 764 4.97 -37.76 -2.04
N ALA A 765 4.64 -38.87 -1.37
CA ALA A 765 3.31 -39.13 -0.86
C ALA A 765 2.94 -38.10 0.23
N PHE A 766 1.75 -37.51 0.13
CA PHE A 766 1.14 -36.67 1.16
C PHE A 766 -0.31 -37.09 1.36
N ASN A 767 -0.89 -36.75 2.51
CA ASN A 767 -2.33 -36.92 2.73
C ASN A 767 -3.13 -36.10 1.71
N GLY A 768 -4.20 -36.68 1.18
CA GLY A 768 -4.98 -36.10 0.07
C GLY A 768 -4.36 -36.28 -1.33
N LEU A 769 -3.13 -36.79 -1.44
CA LEU A 769 -2.56 -37.23 -2.73
C LEU A 769 -2.63 -38.75 -2.85
N GLU A 770 -3.00 -39.22 -4.03
CA GLU A 770 -3.05 -40.64 -4.33
C GLU A 770 -1.91 -41.03 -5.25
N GLY A 771 -1.34 -42.21 -5.00
CA GLY A 771 -0.30 -42.77 -5.84
C GLY A 771 -0.85 -43.08 -7.23
N LEU A 772 -0.27 -42.45 -8.25
CA LEU A 772 -0.52 -42.78 -9.64
C LEU A 772 0.32 -44.00 -10.00
N VAL A 773 -0.30 -45.17 -10.05
CA VAL A 773 0.39 -46.44 -10.24
C VAL A 773 0.28 -46.91 -11.68
N ARG A 774 1.41 -47.29 -12.27
CA ARG A 774 1.47 -47.99 -13.54
C ARG A 774 1.41 -49.49 -13.30
N ALA A 775 0.45 -50.16 -13.92
CA ALA A 775 0.24 -51.60 -13.83
C ALA A 775 -0.02 -52.21 -15.22
N ARG A 776 -0.06 -53.55 -15.29
CA ARG A 776 -0.42 -54.28 -16.50
C ARG A 776 -1.80 -54.91 -16.34
N HIS A 777 -2.69 -54.71 -17.30
CA HIS A 777 -4.00 -55.35 -17.29
C HIS A 777 -3.87 -56.87 -17.51
N ALA A 778 -4.51 -57.68 -16.67
CA ALA A 778 -4.28 -59.12 -16.61
C ALA A 778 -4.74 -59.86 -17.89
N ALA A 779 -5.85 -59.44 -18.50
CA ALA A 779 -6.42 -60.12 -19.68
C ALA A 779 -5.78 -59.69 -21.01
N THR A 780 -5.35 -58.42 -21.11
CA THR A 780 -4.92 -57.83 -22.39
C THR A 780 -3.43 -57.53 -22.45
N GLY A 781 -2.72 -57.59 -21.31
CA GLY A 781 -1.30 -57.27 -21.22
C GLY A 781 -0.97 -55.78 -21.44
N GLN A 782 -1.97 -54.92 -21.61
CA GLN A 782 -1.82 -53.48 -21.84
C GLN A 782 -1.35 -52.76 -20.56
N SER A 783 -0.49 -51.74 -20.71
CA SER A 783 -0.11 -50.87 -19.60
C SER A 783 -1.23 -49.87 -19.30
N VAL A 784 -1.63 -49.78 -18.04
CA VAL A 784 -2.71 -48.89 -17.59
C VAL A 784 -2.24 -48.11 -16.35
N LEU A 785 -2.68 -46.86 -16.25
CA LEU A 785 -2.51 -46.06 -15.04
C LEU A 785 -3.77 -46.14 -14.19
N VAL A 786 -3.60 -46.42 -12.90
CA VAL A 786 -4.65 -46.43 -11.88
C VAL A 786 -4.29 -45.48 -10.75
N CYS A 787 -5.30 -44.90 -10.11
CA CYS A 787 -5.13 -43.97 -9.01
C CYS A 787 -6.28 -44.13 -8.01
N GLY A 788 -5.93 -44.20 -6.72
CA GLY A 788 -6.90 -44.36 -5.63
C GLY A 788 -7.36 -45.79 -5.42
N ALA A 789 -7.64 -46.17 -4.18
CA ALA A 789 -8.04 -47.54 -3.83
C ALA A 789 -9.40 -47.97 -4.45
N ASP A 790 -10.21 -46.99 -4.88
CA ASP A 790 -11.51 -47.17 -5.50
C ASP A 790 -11.46 -47.20 -7.05
N ASP A 791 -10.27 -47.25 -7.66
CA ASP A 791 -10.16 -47.47 -9.10
C ASP A 791 -10.68 -48.88 -9.45
N PRO A 792 -11.76 -49.01 -10.23
CA PRO A 792 -12.37 -50.31 -10.52
C PRO A 792 -11.42 -51.26 -11.23
N LEU A 793 -10.36 -50.73 -11.87
CA LEU A 793 -9.40 -51.57 -12.54
C LEU A 793 -8.53 -52.38 -11.60
N TRP A 794 -8.37 -52.04 -10.32
CA TRP A 794 -7.55 -52.80 -9.37
C TRP A 794 -7.85 -54.31 -9.37
N GLN A 795 -9.11 -54.69 -9.57
CA GLN A 795 -9.57 -56.08 -9.61
C GLN A 795 -9.16 -56.84 -10.89
N THR A 796 -8.66 -56.12 -11.89
CA THR A 796 -8.35 -56.63 -13.24
C THR A 796 -6.87 -56.47 -13.63
N LEU A 797 -6.02 -56.03 -12.69
CA LEU A 797 -4.57 -55.84 -12.91
C LEU A 797 -3.77 -57.08 -12.52
N GLY A 798 -2.62 -57.27 -13.20
CA GLY A 798 -1.51 -58.08 -12.71
C GLY A 798 -0.61 -57.30 -11.74
N GLU A 799 0.63 -57.76 -11.53
CA GLU A 799 1.54 -57.14 -10.56
C GLU A 799 1.79 -55.63 -10.86
N PRO A 800 1.73 -54.75 -9.83
CA PRO A 800 2.07 -53.34 -9.97
C PRO A 800 3.51 -53.18 -10.46
N ILE A 801 3.73 -52.32 -11.45
CA ILE A 801 5.06 -52.12 -12.02
C ILE A 801 5.79 -51.03 -11.23
N GLU A 802 5.16 -49.85 -11.09
CA GLU A 802 5.83 -48.68 -10.50
C GLU A 802 4.82 -47.60 -10.10
N VAL A 803 5.06 -46.89 -8.99
CA VAL A 803 4.38 -45.64 -8.65
C VAL A 803 5.00 -44.50 -9.46
N LEU A 804 4.28 -43.88 -10.39
CA LEU A 804 4.79 -42.81 -11.26
C LEU A 804 4.86 -41.43 -10.57
N GLY A 805 4.17 -41.24 -9.47
CA GLY A 805 4.11 -40.00 -8.70
C GLY A 805 2.80 -39.94 -7.92
N TYR A 806 2.51 -38.81 -7.30
CA TYR A 806 1.30 -38.59 -6.50
C TYR A 806 0.50 -37.41 -7.07
N ILE A 807 -0.81 -37.56 -7.19
CA ILE A 807 -1.70 -36.56 -7.81
C ILE A 807 -2.89 -36.23 -6.89
N GLU A 808 -3.40 -35.00 -7.02
CA GLU A 808 -4.59 -34.56 -6.27
C GLU A 808 -5.85 -35.20 -6.90
N ARG A 809 -6.71 -35.82 -6.08
CA ARG A 809 -7.96 -36.45 -6.57
C ARG A 809 -9.02 -35.40 -6.89
N THR A 810 -9.82 -35.67 -7.93
CA THR A 810 -10.94 -34.81 -8.38
C THR A 810 -12.28 -35.38 -7.87
N PRO A 811 -13.32 -34.58 -7.54
CA PRO A 811 -13.36 -33.12 -7.55
C PRO A 811 -13.23 -32.52 -6.15
N ILE A 812 -12.50 -31.41 -6.02
CA ILE A 812 -12.59 -30.51 -4.84
C ILE A 812 -13.76 -29.50 -5.05
N ASN A 813 -14.94 -30.00 -5.49
CA ASN A 813 -16.35 -29.57 -5.19
C ASN A 813 -17.41 -30.26 -6.10
N PRO A 814 -18.54 -30.83 -5.57
CA PRO A 814 -19.80 -30.92 -6.32
C PRO A 814 -20.93 -30.15 -5.58
N PRO A 815 -22.11 -29.99 -6.18
CA PRO A 815 -22.42 -29.89 -7.61
C PRO A 815 -22.92 -28.49 -7.98
N GLU A 816 -23.03 -28.22 -9.28
CA GLU A 816 -23.99 -27.22 -9.76
C GLU A 816 -25.41 -27.54 -9.28
N ARG A 817 -26.13 -26.48 -8.84
CA ARG A 817 -27.57 -26.28 -8.54
C ARG A 817 -27.81 -26.01 -7.04
N ALA A 818 -28.26 -24.83 -6.63
CA ALA A 818 -29.57 -24.32 -6.99
C ALA A 818 -29.58 -22.80 -7.29
N ARG A 819 -29.95 -22.45 -8.53
CA ARG A 819 -30.86 -21.31 -8.68
C ARG A 819 -32.17 -21.75 -8.02
N GLY A 820 -32.49 -21.19 -6.84
CA GLY A 820 -33.86 -21.21 -6.30
C GLY A 820 -34.19 -22.20 -5.18
N ALA A 821 -33.26 -22.55 -4.28
CA ALA A 821 -33.63 -23.16 -3.00
C ALA A 821 -33.19 -22.23 -1.85
N ASN A 822 -34.14 -21.77 -1.03
CA ASN A 822 -33.86 -21.06 0.21
C ASN A 822 -32.86 -21.88 1.04
N ARG A 823 -31.73 -21.26 1.41
CA ARG A 823 -30.79 -21.82 2.39
C ARG A 823 -31.51 -21.87 3.75
N PRO A 824 -31.40 -22.96 4.54
CA PRO A 824 -31.76 -22.88 5.96
C PRO A 824 -30.84 -21.83 6.61
N GLY A 825 -31.38 -20.94 7.44
CA GLY A 825 -30.62 -19.86 8.07
C GLY A 825 -30.87 -18.46 7.51
N LEU A 826 -31.24 -18.33 6.22
CA LEU A 826 -31.22 -17.03 5.51
C LEU A 826 -32.43 -16.81 4.60
N LEU A 827 -33.15 -15.71 4.83
CA LEU A 827 -34.29 -15.28 4.03
C LEU A 827 -33.95 -13.99 3.28
N GLY A 828 -34.06 -14.00 1.95
CA GLY A 828 -33.89 -12.80 1.14
C GLY A 828 -34.93 -11.71 1.45
N LEU A 829 -34.48 -10.49 1.73
CA LEU A 829 -35.33 -9.30 1.83
C LEU A 829 -35.39 -8.61 0.46
N VAL A 830 -36.60 -8.54 -0.07
CA VAL A 830 -36.86 -8.10 -1.44
C VAL A 830 -37.71 -6.85 -1.46
N ARG A 831 -37.35 -5.92 -2.35
CA ARG A 831 -38.06 -4.67 -2.67
C ARG A 831 -38.57 -4.72 -4.10
N SER A 832 -39.81 -4.35 -4.32
CA SER A 832 -40.41 -4.16 -5.65
C SER A 832 -41.15 -2.82 -5.72
N THR A 833 -41.58 -2.40 -6.91
CA THR A 833 -42.31 -1.15 -7.12
C THR A 833 -43.71 -1.38 -7.68
N ASP A 834 -44.70 -0.71 -7.10
CA ASP A 834 -46.06 -0.63 -7.62
C ASP A 834 -46.21 0.70 -8.36
N SER A 835 -46.03 0.67 -9.68
CA SER A 835 -46.04 1.89 -10.51
C SER A 835 -47.40 2.58 -10.56
N ALA A 836 -48.50 1.83 -10.39
CA ALA A 836 -49.85 2.38 -10.37
C ALA A 836 -50.14 3.12 -9.05
N ALA A 837 -49.74 2.53 -7.93
CA ALA A 837 -49.89 3.12 -6.60
C ALA A 837 -48.71 4.04 -6.18
N ARG A 838 -47.65 4.11 -6.99
CA ARG A 838 -46.43 4.90 -6.77
C ARG A 838 -45.80 4.68 -5.39
N ARG A 839 -45.53 3.40 -5.07
CA ARG A 839 -44.95 2.97 -3.79
C ARG A 839 -44.01 1.79 -3.94
N HIS A 840 -43.21 1.56 -2.91
CA HIS A 840 -42.44 0.32 -2.76
C HIS A 840 -43.30 -0.77 -2.09
N ARG A 841 -42.97 -2.02 -2.37
CA ARG A 841 -43.50 -3.20 -1.68
C ARG A 841 -42.34 -4.09 -1.24
N TYR A 842 -42.50 -4.75 -0.10
CA TYR A 842 -41.46 -5.57 0.51
C TYR A 842 -41.94 -7.00 0.72
N ALA A 843 -41.03 -7.95 0.59
CA ALA A 843 -41.28 -9.36 0.86
C ALA A 843 -40.02 -10.00 1.47
N VAL A 844 -40.21 -11.03 2.30
CA VAL A 844 -39.14 -11.88 2.83
C VAL A 844 -39.46 -13.33 2.46
N GLY A 845 -38.46 -14.11 2.05
CA GLY A 845 -38.68 -15.48 1.57
C GLY A 845 -39.26 -15.59 0.14
N ALA A 846 -39.67 -16.80 -0.26
CA ALA A 846 -39.88 -17.25 -1.66
C ALA A 846 -41.04 -16.59 -2.47
N GLY A 847 -41.50 -15.39 -2.12
CA GLY A 847 -42.77 -14.82 -2.58
C GLY A 847 -42.73 -13.83 -3.75
N ALA A 848 -41.57 -13.43 -4.28
CA ALA A 848 -41.52 -12.41 -5.34
C ALA A 848 -40.38 -12.64 -6.35
N ALA A 849 -40.59 -13.49 -7.35
CA ALA A 849 -39.68 -13.62 -8.49
C ALA A 849 -40.34 -13.00 -9.75
N GLY A 850 -39.68 -12.03 -10.39
CA GLY A 850 -40.15 -11.39 -11.62
C GLY A 850 -39.36 -10.12 -12.01
N PRO A 851 -39.55 -9.56 -13.22
CA PRO A 851 -38.92 -8.32 -13.64
C PRO A 851 -39.35 -7.13 -12.75
N GLY A 852 -38.41 -6.28 -12.32
CA GLY A 852 -38.70 -5.11 -11.47
C GLY A 852 -38.69 -5.39 -9.96
N VAL A 853 -38.08 -6.51 -9.56
CA VAL A 853 -37.89 -6.94 -8.18
C VAL A 853 -36.39 -6.90 -7.85
N TRP A 854 -36.05 -6.43 -6.65
CA TRP A 854 -34.67 -6.22 -6.22
C TRP A 854 -34.42 -6.75 -4.82
N GLU A 855 -33.37 -7.55 -4.64
CA GLU A 855 -33.01 -8.07 -3.33
C GLU A 855 -32.02 -7.13 -2.63
N LEU A 856 -32.38 -6.69 -1.43
CA LEU A 856 -31.58 -5.76 -0.63
C LEU A 856 -30.52 -6.47 0.20
N GLY A 857 -30.66 -7.78 0.44
CA GLY A 857 -29.80 -8.56 1.33
C GLY A 857 -30.59 -9.68 2.00
N ALA A 858 -29.95 -10.49 2.83
CA ALA A 858 -30.60 -11.55 3.59
C ALA A 858 -30.79 -11.15 5.06
N VAL A 859 -31.92 -11.54 5.63
CA VAL A 859 -32.19 -11.57 7.08
C VAL A 859 -32.04 -13.01 7.59
N LEU A 860 -31.83 -13.16 8.90
CA LEU A 860 -31.79 -14.48 9.53
C LEU A 860 -33.22 -15.04 9.66
N ASP A 861 -33.35 -16.36 9.68
CA ASP A 861 -34.60 -17.10 9.94
C ASP A 861 -34.73 -17.59 11.40
N GLU A 862 -33.73 -17.32 12.25
CA GLU A 862 -33.75 -17.52 13.70
C GLU A 862 -33.06 -16.36 14.43
N PRO A 863 -33.41 -16.09 15.71
CA PRO A 863 -32.79 -15.04 16.51
C PRO A 863 -31.37 -15.42 16.96
N VAL A 864 -30.43 -14.48 16.84
CA VAL A 864 -29.08 -14.59 17.41
C VAL A 864 -28.80 -13.42 18.36
N GLU A 865 -27.84 -13.59 19.26
CA GLU A 865 -27.40 -12.53 20.18
C GLU A 865 -26.99 -11.29 19.36
N SER A 866 -27.61 -10.13 19.62
CA SER A 866 -27.51 -8.85 18.87
C SER A 866 -28.38 -8.67 17.61
N ALA A 867 -29.37 -9.53 17.33
CA ALA A 867 -30.33 -9.32 16.24
C ALA A 867 -31.67 -8.71 16.70
N THR A 868 -32.31 -7.92 15.84
CA THR A 868 -33.61 -7.25 16.06
C THR A 868 -34.67 -7.82 15.13
N ALA A 869 -35.87 -8.07 15.65
CA ALA A 869 -36.98 -8.62 14.89
C ALA A 869 -37.50 -7.66 13.79
N LEU A 870 -37.74 -8.20 12.60
CA LEU A 870 -38.27 -7.52 11.43
C LEU A 870 -39.74 -7.89 11.20
N TYR A 871 -40.60 -6.88 10.99
CA TYR A 871 -42.03 -7.05 10.73
C TYR A 871 -42.44 -6.36 9.42
N LEU A 872 -43.41 -6.92 8.70
CA LEU A 872 -44.01 -6.33 7.50
C LEU A 872 -45.46 -5.88 7.81
N ASP A 873 -45.73 -4.57 7.79
CA ASP A 873 -47.10 -4.00 7.87
C ASP A 873 -47.52 -3.53 6.47
N GLY A 874 -48.14 -4.43 5.69
CA GLY A 874 -48.58 -4.15 4.33
C GLY A 874 -47.44 -3.79 3.37
N ASP A 875 -47.26 -2.49 3.09
CA ASP A 875 -46.21 -1.95 2.20
C ASP A 875 -45.01 -1.35 2.95
N ARG A 876 -44.88 -1.64 4.26
CA ARG A 876 -43.85 -1.08 5.15
C ARG A 876 -43.11 -2.14 5.94
N VAL A 877 -41.91 -1.76 6.35
CA VAL A 877 -41.04 -2.55 7.23
C VAL A 877 -40.87 -1.82 8.55
N ALA A 878 -41.10 -2.52 9.65
CA ALA A 878 -40.93 -2.04 11.02
C ALA A 878 -39.96 -2.93 11.79
N LEU A 879 -39.24 -2.33 12.75
CA LEU A 879 -38.47 -3.03 13.78
C LEU A 879 -39.08 -2.69 15.13
N ASP A 880 -38.94 -3.57 16.14
CA ASP A 880 -39.46 -3.39 17.51
C ASP A 880 -39.10 -2.03 18.15
N ILE A 881 -38.04 -1.39 17.67
CA ILE A 881 -37.44 -0.18 18.25
C ILE A 881 -37.64 1.09 17.41
N LEU A 882 -38.15 0.99 16.17
CA LEU A 882 -38.23 2.13 15.23
C LEU A 882 -39.38 1.97 14.22
N SER A 883 -40.42 2.79 14.38
CA SER A 883 -41.52 2.95 13.41
C SER A 883 -41.56 4.40 12.88
N PRO A 884 -41.26 4.67 11.60
CA PRO A 884 -41.32 6.02 11.07
C PRO A 884 -42.77 6.54 10.98
N PRO A 885 -43.02 7.84 11.25
CA PRO A 885 -44.37 8.39 11.41
C PRO A 885 -45.24 8.27 10.14
N ARG A 886 -46.53 7.92 10.32
CA ARG A 886 -47.54 7.99 9.26
C ARG A 886 -47.78 9.46 8.88
N ARG A 887 -47.55 9.82 7.61
CA ARG A 887 -47.84 11.18 7.09
C ARG A 887 -48.64 11.08 5.79
N SER A 888 -49.85 11.64 5.77
CA SER A 888 -50.67 11.76 4.57
C SER A 888 -50.29 12.99 3.74
N ALA A 889 -50.47 12.89 2.43
CA ALA A 889 -50.29 14.00 1.50
C ALA A 889 -51.27 15.14 1.86
N ALA A 890 -50.74 16.36 2.06
CA ALA A 890 -51.55 17.54 2.36
C ALA A 890 -51.47 18.53 1.17
N PRO A 891 -52.56 19.21 0.77
CA PRO A 891 -52.59 20.09 -0.41
C PRO A 891 -51.45 21.10 -0.46
N VAL A 892 -51.16 21.73 0.68
CA VAL A 892 -50.09 22.73 0.82
C VAL A 892 -48.70 22.13 0.62
N ARG A 893 -48.45 20.90 1.10
CA ARG A 893 -47.15 20.21 0.94
C ARG A 893 -46.95 19.73 -0.49
N THR A 894 -47.99 19.20 -1.12
CA THR A 894 -47.97 18.79 -2.53
C THR A 894 -47.71 19.98 -3.46
N ALA A 895 -48.32 21.14 -3.18
CA ALA A 895 -48.06 22.39 -3.91
C ALA A 895 -46.60 22.88 -3.72
N LYS A 896 -46.08 22.88 -2.49
CA LYS A 896 -44.68 23.25 -2.21
C LYS A 896 -43.69 22.33 -2.92
N TRP A 897 -43.93 21.02 -2.94
CA TRP A 897 -43.08 20.06 -3.65
C TRP A 897 -43.15 20.23 -5.18
N ALA A 898 -44.33 20.51 -5.73
CA ALA A 898 -44.49 20.72 -7.17
C ALA A 898 -43.72 21.96 -7.65
N LEU A 899 -43.67 23.02 -6.83
CA LEU A 899 -42.99 24.28 -7.14
C LEU A 899 -41.51 24.31 -6.73
N ALA A 900 -41.02 23.35 -5.93
CA ALA A 900 -39.64 23.30 -5.43
C ALA A 900 -38.54 23.47 -6.51
N PRO A 901 -38.68 22.95 -7.75
CA PRO A 901 -37.65 23.13 -8.78
C PRO A 901 -37.41 24.58 -9.21
N LEU A 902 -38.34 25.50 -8.95
CA LEU A 902 -38.13 26.94 -9.22
C LEU A 902 -37.02 27.55 -8.34
N GLY A 903 -36.84 27.01 -7.13
CA GLY A 903 -35.82 27.46 -6.17
C GLY A 903 -34.40 26.96 -6.46
N TRP A 904 -34.22 26.00 -7.39
CA TRP A 904 -32.94 25.35 -7.67
C TRP A 904 -32.03 26.18 -8.60
N ARG A 905 -31.74 27.43 -8.23
CA ARG A 905 -30.99 28.37 -9.07
C ARG A 905 -29.57 27.92 -9.43
N ARG A 906 -28.96 27.01 -8.64
CA ARG A 906 -27.63 26.44 -8.88
C ARG A 906 -27.61 25.18 -9.76
N PHE A 907 -28.77 24.60 -10.11
CA PHE A 907 -28.84 23.34 -10.86
C PHE A 907 -29.84 23.42 -12.03
N GLY A 908 -29.33 23.35 -13.27
CA GLY A 908 -30.12 23.20 -14.50
C GLY A 908 -30.65 24.51 -15.13
N GLN A 909 -30.76 24.50 -16.47
CA GLN A 909 -31.28 25.63 -17.24
C GLN A 909 -32.75 25.97 -16.87
N PRO A 910 -33.20 27.24 -16.99
CA PRO A 910 -34.57 27.66 -16.66
C PRO A 910 -35.66 26.78 -17.31
N ALA A 911 -35.46 26.37 -18.57
CA ALA A 911 -36.39 25.50 -19.30
C ALA A 911 -36.52 24.10 -18.67
N ALA A 912 -35.43 23.53 -18.13
CA ALA A 912 -35.48 22.24 -17.44
C ALA A 912 -36.25 22.33 -16.12
N ARG A 913 -36.08 23.43 -15.38
CA ARG A 913 -36.81 23.69 -14.13
C ARG A 913 -38.31 23.86 -14.37
N SER A 914 -38.71 24.61 -15.40
CA SER A 914 -40.13 24.77 -15.77
C SER A 914 -40.77 23.45 -16.22
N ARG A 915 -40.04 22.61 -16.98
CA ARG A 915 -40.52 21.26 -17.35
C ARG A 915 -40.68 20.35 -16.14
N ALA A 916 -39.77 20.41 -15.16
CA ALA A 916 -39.88 19.65 -13.92
C ALA A 916 -41.12 20.06 -13.10
N VAL A 917 -41.41 21.36 -12.98
CA VAL A 917 -42.62 21.87 -12.32
C VAL A 917 -43.89 21.39 -13.02
N ALA A 918 -43.96 21.49 -14.35
CA ALA A 918 -45.12 21.04 -15.13
C ALA A 918 -45.39 19.53 -14.94
N ARG A 919 -44.34 18.69 -14.95
CA ARG A 919 -44.47 17.24 -14.71
C ARG A 919 -44.93 16.92 -13.29
N ARG A 920 -44.45 17.65 -12.29
CA ARG A 920 -44.88 17.47 -10.88
C ARG A 920 -46.31 17.93 -10.65
N LEU A 921 -46.74 19.03 -11.29
CA LEU A 921 -48.12 19.52 -11.23
C LEU A 921 -49.10 18.56 -11.91
N ALA A 922 -48.75 17.99 -13.06
CA ALA A 922 -49.54 16.94 -13.71
C ALA A 922 -49.70 15.68 -12.83
N SER A 923 -48.77 15.45 -11.90
CA SER A 923 -48.77 14.32 -10.98
C SER A 923 -49.52 14.58 -9.67
N ALA A 924 -49.82 15.85 -9.33
CA ALA A 924 -50.39 16.25 -8.05
C ALA A 924 -51.82 15.70 -7.76
N PRO A 925 -52.75 15.58 -8.74
CA PRO A 925 -54.09 15.04 -8.48
C PRO A 925 -54.06 13.59 -8.00
N SER A 926 -53.19 12.77 -8.60
CA SER A 926 -53.00 11.35 -8.22
C SER A 926 -52.39 11.15 -6.83
N LEU A 927 -51.68 12.16 -6.30
CA LEU A 927 -51.11 12.13 -4.94
C LEU A 927 -52.13 12.52 -3.86
N LEU A 928 -53.14 13.32 -4.24
CA LEU A 928 -54.19 13.82 -3.34
C LEU A 928 -55.38 12.84 -3.21
N LEU A 929 -55.63 12.01 -4.23
CA LEU A 929 -56.72 11.02 -4.26
C LEU A 929 -56.29 9.62 -3.75
N ARG A 930 -55.25 9.56 -2.90
CA ARG A 930 -54.63 8.30 -2.47
C ARG A 930 -55.45 7.58 -1.38
N PRO A 931 -55.88 6.32 -1.56
CA PRO A 931 -56.47 5.53 -0.48
C PRO A 931 -55.40 5.13 0.55
N PRO A 932 -55.69 5.13 1.87
CA PRO A 932 -54.77 4.63 2.89
C PRO A 932 -54.52 3.11 2.70
N PRO A 933 -53.31 2.61 2.99
CA PRO A 933 -53.05 1.17 2.94
C PRO A 933 -53.96 0.44 3.95
N ALA A 934 -54.42 -0.76 3.58
CA ALA A 934 -55.08 -1.66 4.51
C ALA A 934 -54.06 -2.09 5.58
N PRO A 935 -54.37 -1.99 6.89
CA PRO A 935 -53.48 -2.50 7.92
C PRO A 935 -53.39 -4.03 7.80
N VAL A 936 -52.18 -4.57 7.80
CA VAL A 936 -51.94 -6.00 7.94
C VAL A 936 -50.96 -6.13 9.09
N SER A 937 -51.45 -6.18 10.33
CA SER A 937 -50.57 -6.54 11.45
C SER A 937 -50.41 -8.05 11.48
N SER A 938 -49.24 -8.56 11.13
CA SER A 938 -48.82 -9.88 11.63
C SER A 938 -48.12 -9.66 12.96
N ASP A 939 -48.54 -10.38 14.00
CA ASP A 939 -47.87 -10.37 15.32
C ASP A 939 -46.59 -11.25 15.31
N GLU A 940 -46.27 -11.92 14.20
CA GLU A 940 -45.07 -12.74 14.04
C GLU A 940 -43.97 -12.03 13.23
N PRO A 941 -42.69 -12.14 13.65
CA PRO A 941 -41.55 -11.58 12.92
C PRO A 941 -41.29 -12.40 11.65
N VAL A 942 -40.96 -11.70 10.57
CA VAL A 942 -40.64 -12.31 9.26
C VAL A 942 -39.15 -12.60 9.08
N GLY A 943 -38.31 -12.24 10.06
CA GLY A 943 -36.87 -12.49 10.10
C GLY A 943 -36.15 -11.58 11.09
N TRP A 944 -34.83 -11.71 11.21
CA TRP A 944 -34.01 -10.92 12.14
C TRP A 944 -32.87 -10.16 11.44
N VAL A 945 -32.71 -8.88 11.79
CA VAL A 945 -31.68 -7.97 11.27
C VAL A 945 -30.60 -7.75 12.33
N LEU A 946 -29.33 -7.71 11.92
CA LEU A 946 -28.21 -7.58 12.85
C LEU A 946 -28.08 -6.12 13.34
N ALA A 947 -27.81 -5.91 14.63
CA ALA A 947 -27.69 -4.56 15.20
C ALA A 947 -26.36 -3.86 14.85
N THR A 948 -25.31 -4.64 14.55
CA THR A 948 -23.95 -4.15 14.30
C THR A 948 -23.45 -4.49 12.90
N GLY A 949 -22.67 -3.58 12.32
CA GLY A 949 -22.00 -3.78 11.04
C GLY A 949 -20.91 -4.86 11.12
N GLY A 950 -20.37 -5.25 9.97
CA GLY A 950 -19.33 -6.29 9.87
C GLY A 950 -19.12 -6.75 8.41
N LEU A 951 -18.11 -7.59 8.19
CA LEU A 951 -17.79 -8.12 6.85
C LEU A 951 -18.96 -8.96 6.31
N GLY A 952 -19.30 -8.79 5.03
CA GLY A 952 -20.47 -9.45 4.42
C GLY A 952 -21.79 -8.95 5.00
N ARG A 953 -21.82 -7.78 5.66
CA ARG A 953 -23.03 -7.13 6.12
C ARG A 953 -23.21 -5.78 5.47
N VAL A 954 -24.43 -5.48 5.05
CA VAL A 954 -24.77 -4.23 4.38
C VAL A 954 -25.80 -3.46 5.20
N PRO A 955 -25.61 -2.15 5.38
CA PRO A 955 -26.54 -1.35 6.16
C PRO A 955 -27.91 -1.36 5.50
N LEU A 956 -28.95 -1.42 6.31
CA LEU A 956 -30.33 -1.24 5.89
C LEU A 956 -30.83 0.10 6.37
N TYR A 957 -31.05 1.02 5.46
CA TYR A 957 -31.63 2.33 5.75
C TYR A 957 -33.12 2.35 5.40
N ALA A 958 -33.89 3.10 6.20
CA ALA A 958 -35.26 3.48 5.88
C ALA A 958 -35.40 4.99 5.74
N ALA A 959 -36.08 5.45 4.71
CA ALA A 959 -36.43 6.86 4.51
C ALA A 959 -37.90 7.00 4.11
N VAL A 960 -38.54 8.12 4.47
CA VAL A 960 -39.95 8.40 4.12
C VAL A 960 -40.02 9.57 3.16
N HIS A 961 -40.75 9.42 2.06
CA HIS A 961 -40.95 10.50 1.12
C HIS A 961 -41.86 11.57 1.74
N PRO A 962 -41.44 12.85 1.79
CA PRO A 962 -42.09 13.89 2.59
C PRO A 962 -43.50 14.29 2.12
N VAL A 963 -43.87 13.89 0.90
CA VAL A 963 -45.15 14.26 0.26
C VAL A 963 -46.06 13.06 0.08
N THR A 964 -45.51 11.93 -0.36
CA THR A 964 -46.30 10.73 -0.64
C THR A 964 -46.47 9.89 0.62
N GLY A 965 -45.53 9.92 1.56
CA GLY A 965 -45.54 9.03 2.73
C GLY A 965 -45.09 7.60 2.41
N ASP A 966 -44.56 7.36 1.21
CA ASP A 966 -43.95 6.08 0.82
C ASP A 966 -42.64 5.83 1.60
N GLN A 967 -42.38 4.57 2.00
CA GLN A 967 -41.16 4.16 2.68
C GLN A 967 -40.20 3.54 1.67
N LEU A 968 -38.97 4.04 1.63
CA LEU A 968 -37.85 3.48 0.87
C LEU A 968 -36.94 2.72 1.83
N LEU A 969 -36.75 1.43 1.60
CA LEU A 969 -35.62 0.67 2.13
C LEU A 969 -34.50 0.64 1.10
N THR A 970 -33.28 0.92 1.55
CA THR A 970 -32.09 0.94 0.69
C THR A 970 -30.84 0.57 1.46
N ARG A 971 -29.84 0.05 0.74
CA ARG A 971 -28.47 -0.10 1.23
C ARG A 971 -27.61 1.16 1.10
N TYR A 972 -28.05 2.10 0.28
CA TYR A 972 -27.28 3.26 -0.12
C TYR A 972 -27.93 4.52 0.44
N ARG A 973 -27.26 5.15 1.40
CA ARG A 973 -27.71 6.42 1.97
C ARG A 973 -28.00 7.48 0.90
N VAL A 974 -27.16 7.50 -0.14
CA VAL A 974 -27.25 8.40 -1.30
C VAL A 974 -28.52 8.17 -2.12
N GLU A 975 -29.02 6.94 -2.22
CA GLU A 975 -30.24 6.64 -2.98
C GLU A 975 -31.44 7.39 -2.40
N ALA A 976 -31.58 7.44 -1.06
CA ALA A 976 -32.66 8.17 -0.40
C ALA A 976 -32.56 9.69 -0.60
N THR A 977 -31.35 10.26 -0.44
CA THR A 977 -31.15 11.71 -0.54
C THR A 977 -31.32 12.21 -1.97
N GLU A 978 -30.86 11.46 -2.97
CA GLU A 978 -30.97 11.84 -4.39
C GLU A 978 -32.36 11.61 -4.99
N THR A 979 -33.11 10.63 -4.50
CA THR A 979 -34.51 10.36 -4.90
C THR A 979 -35.53 11.17 -4.11
N GLY A 980 -35.10 12.19 -3.36
CA GLY A 980 -36.01 13.15 -2.71
C GLY A 980 -36.80 12.59 -1.53
N TYR A 981 -36.39 11.45 -0.97
CA TYR A 981 -36.88 10.98 0.33
C TYR A 981 -36.25 11.82 1.46
N GLY A 982 -36.83 11.76 2.66
CA GLY A 982 -36.28 12.42 3.84
C GLY A 982 -34.94 11.82 4.29
N GLU A 983 -34.38 12.34 5.39
CA GLU A 983 -33.15 11.79 5.97
C GLU A 983 -33.30 10.28 6.26
N PRO A 984 -32.40 9.43 5.73
CA PRO A 984 -32.43 8.00 5.97
C PRO A 984 -31.99 7.65 7.39
N THR A 985 -32.75 6.80 8.06
CA THR A 985 -32.43 6.23 9.38
C THR A 985 -31.88 4.82 9.21
N LEU A 986 -30.76 4.50 9.87
CA LEU A 986 -30.22 3.14 9.90
C LEU A 986 -31.14 2.25 10.75
N LEU A 987 -31.62 1.16 10.16
CA LEU A 987 -32.43 0.15 10.83
C LEU A 987 -31.58 -0.98 11.42
N GLY A 988 -30.47 -1.32 10.78
CA GLY A 988 -29.57 -2.40 11.17
C GLY A 988 -28.77 -2.87 9.96
N TYR A 989 -28.30 -4.10 9.97
CA TYR A 989 -27.45 -4.67 8.93
C TYR A 989 -28.01 -6.00 8.41
N LEU A 990 -28.15 -6.10 7.09
CA LEU A 990 -28.47 -7.33 6.37
C LEU A 990 -27.19 -8.10 6.06
N ILE A 991 -27.31 -9.38 5.80
CA ILE A 991 -26.22 -10.16 5.21
C ILE A 991 -26.16 -9.86 3.71
N GLU A 992 -24.97 -9.55 3.18
CA GLU A 992 -24.71 -9.20 1.79
C GLU A 992 -24.79 -10.42 0.86
N ARG A 993 -25.96 -11.04 0.82
CA ARG A 993 -26.30 -12.15 -0.08
C ARG A 993 -27.68 -11.95 -0.67
N ALA A 994 -27.87 -12.51 -1.85
CA ALA A 994 -29.13 -12.51 -2.58
C ALA A 994 -29.63 -13.95 -2.78
N PRO A 995 -30.02 -14.67 -1.71
CA PRO A 995 -30.44 -16.08 -1.80
C PRO A 995 -31.61 -16.31 -2.78
N GLN A 996 -32.44 -15.30 -3.07
CA GLN A 996 -33.61 -15.47 -3.93
C GLN A 996 -33.36 -15.13 -5.39
N THR A 997 -32.68 -14.01 -5.66
CA THR A 997 -32.48 -13.45 -7.00
C THR A 997 -31.10 -13.74 -7.57
N GLY A 998 -30.15 -14.18 -6.73
CA GLY A 998 -28.75 -14.43 -7.10
C GLY A 998 -27.93 -13.15 -7.32
N SER A 999 -28.52 -11.97 -7.19
CA SER A 999 -27.83 -10.69 -7.35
C SER A 999 -28.43 -9.60 -6.48
N LEU A 1000 -27.58 -8.90 -5.73
CA LEU A 1000 -28.02 -7.78 -4.89
C LEU A 1000 -28.37 -6.54 -5.72
N HIS A 1001 -29.31 -5.76 -5.20
CA HIS A 1001 -29.75 -4.51 -5.81
C HIS A 1001 -28.60 -3.53 -5.96
N ARG A 1002 -28.31 -3.12 -7.20
CA ARG A 1002 -27.47 -1.95 -7.49
C ARG A 1002 -28.32 -0.68 -7.47
N PRO A 1003 -27.78 0.47 -7.04
CA PRO A 1003 -28.56 1.70 -6.95
C PRO A 1003 -29.05 2.09 -8.36
N HIS A 1004 -30.37 2.12 -8.55
CA HIS A 1004 -31.01 2.55 -9.79
C HIS A 1004 -31.85 3.81 -9.55
N LEU A 1005 -31.47 4.93 -10.15
CA LEU A 1005 -32.12 6.25 -10.03
C LEU A 1005 -33.36 6.43 -10.95
N THR A 1006 -34.15 5.36 -11.10
CA THR A 1006 -35.38 5.38 -11.90
C THR A 1006 -36.59 5.00 -11.06
N ILE A 1007 -36.86 5.77 -10.00
CA ILE A 1007 -38.15 5.79 -9.31
C ILE A 1007 -39.00 6.89 -9.97
N PRO A 1008 -39.97 6.56 -10.84
CA PRO A 1008 -40.63 7.54 -11.71
C PRO A 1008 -41.32 8.69 -10.96
N TRP A 1009 -41.76 8.44 -9.73
CA TRP A 1009 -42.45 9.43 -8.89
C TRP A 1009 -41.54 10.18 -7.90
N ALA A 1010 -40.29 9.74 -7.71
CA ALA A 1010 -39.39 10.28 -6.70
C ALA A 1010 -38.17 11.04 -7.31
N SER A 1011 -37.88 10.90 -8.61
CA SER A 1011 -36.79 11.62 -9.27
C SER A 1011 -36.87 13.14 -9.05
N ARG A 1012 -35.78 13.73 -8.52
CA ARG A 1012 -35.62 15.19 -8.37
C ARG A 1012 -35.86 15.92 -9.70
N PHE A 1013 -35.48 15.33 -10.84
CA PHE A 1013 -35.56 15.97 -12.16
C PHE A 1013 -36.76 15.52 -13.02
N GLY A 1014 -37.58 14.57 -12.54
CA GLY A 1014 -38.74 14.08 -13.29
C GLY A 1014 -38.38 13.33 -14.58
N SER A 1015 -37.15 12.82 -14.68
CA SER A 1015 -36.68 11.91 -15.73
C SER A 1015 -35.91 10.75 -15.11
N ALA A 1016 -35.95 9.59 -15.77
CA ALA A 1016 -35.11 8.45 -15.46
C ALA A 1016 -33.63 8.85 -15.65
N ILE A 1017 -32.84 8.88 -14.57
CA ILE A 1017 -31.40 9.12 -14.66
C ILE A 1017 -30.73 7.74 -14.62
N ARG A 1018 -30.03 7.37 -15.69
CA ARG A 1018 -29.13 6.21 -15.67
C ARG A 1018 -27.77 6.69 -15.18
N TRP A 1019 -27.32 6.14 -14.05
CA TRP A 1019 -25.93 6.18 -13.66
C TRP A 1019 -25.34 4.82 -14.02
N ASP A 1020 -24.48 4.78 -15.03
CA ASP A 1020 -23.54 3.68 -15.19
C ASP A 1020 -22.38 3.99 -14.25
N LEU A 1021 -22.37 3.35 -13.07
CA LEU A 1021 -21.27 3.48 -12.12
C LEU A 1021 -20.02 2.81 -12.71
N VAL A 1022 -19.07 3.66 -13.11
CA VAL A 1022 -17.66 3.33 -13.27
C VAL A 1022 -17.13 2.86 -11.92
N ALA A 1023 -16.60 1.64 -11.90
CA ALA A 1023 -15.77 1.17 -10.81
C ALA A 1023 -14.53 2.05 -10.69
N GLU A 1024 -14.05 2.22 -9.46
CA GLU A 1024 -12.83 2.94 -9.05
C GLU A 1024 -13.02 4.44 -8.75
N GLY A 1025 -12.49 4.81 -7.59
CA GLY A 1025 -12.82 6.04 -6.88
C GLY A 1025 -12.42 7.31 -7.62
N HIS A 1026 -13.32 8.27 -7.61
CA HIS A 1026 -13.07 9.71 -7.45
C HIS A 1026 -14.42 10.43 -7.30
N THR A 1027 -14.71 10.92 -6.09
CA THR A 1027 -14.99 12.32 -5.69
C THR A 1027 -15.70 12.33 -4.35
#